data_AF-A0A3A8HPW5-F1
#
_entry.id   AF-A0A3A8HPW5-F1
#
_cell.length_a   1.000
_cell.length_b   1.000
_cell.length_c   1.000
_cell.angle_alpha   90.00
_cell.angle_beta   90.00
_cell.angle_gamma   90.00
#
_symmetry.space_group_name_H-M   'P 1'
#
loop_
_entity.id
_entity.type
_entity.pdbx_description
1 polymer ?
#
loop_
_entity_poly.entity_id
_entity_poly.type
_entity_poly.pdbx_seq_one_letter_code
_entity_poly.pdbx_strand_id
1 'polypeptide(L)'
;MARRLGLGALELESLVHGALRLPALAPGLLAELQALARDDPGQEAAALHTWLEEQLQRPELRPLIATASPQLLQHWEAGGRDDAARGALLRYLLRAASRCTPVGLLAWAAAARFDAPEGCWPDLRALPIRVAGLQANTGHRRVLASERVLSRRGNRIVAAEAHSQEEALLDFREELWRELRGIHPDRQRSPVQEQLVRVRLLDPVAQPELTERFLKPGEVDSFQGVTAAVVAGTVPLPASVRRAIAHRALALLSCQSLPDSARRLRTYHRLFRDRFTDEWVCAAELADPLISGLPAPWEADLEPPSPADEARARWLATVYHRGMAAGGRAVLEDDELSRFAAPAAREVPVADGFEAGCLLVASSQADLERGAFTLVPGSLHGSGAPHRSLGRFLGCLPQTFRDEVLGHQRTWEGERGALHAEVVWTRADSPPSLRWAAHAWSSEVICNGAPRMASRRRLRPEDVMVRAAPEGFVFALRDGTPLVLHQGHMLAPRASPRVARLLLELAMEGARHPGGFDWRELGNLPRLPRLTWRGQILCLARWRPGGPYSRERAGALRDWREANGVPRVVCLVENERRLPIDLESHWGRAELLRASRSPAASCYLEEAPWLEEATARTVVCEVVPSFRHRRPAPAPRQPRPPTDGTRIHRQWRSFTLFADEAAQRRLLVALRPMLPASPGDWHYVRFQEGPRRLVRLRWRGESPLDRFESLLDLALEHGATDVRQETFRPETFRYGGADALDAALRVFTWDSDSALGSWGAGREPERLLIETGAVMAAYLELLLGRAAGAAACRERSRRTEVAPLIRRLRARQDLLERLGRDAPPQALVELLRAWRDATPNAGPREALSFTHMAANRRLGSRRGQESVAQALAETLLQARMRAEPQSSR
;
A
#
# COMPACT_ATOMS: atom_id res chain seq x y z
N MET A 1 -9.96 12.24 -24.02
CA MET A 1 -10.11 12.60 -22.60
C MET A 1 -8.90 12.18 -21.77
N ALA A 2 -8.59 10.88 -21.68
CA ALA A 2 -7.39 10.38 -21.00
C ALA A 2 -6.09 11.13 -21.42
N ARG A 3 -5.86 11.32 -22.73
CA ARG A 3 -4.74 12.13 -23.25
C ARG A 3 -4.69 13.59 -22.77
N ARG A 4 -5.84 14.25 -22.61
CA ARG A 4 -5.90 15.65 -22.11
C ARG A 4 -5.75 15.75 -20.59
N LEU A 5 -6.11 14.71 -19.83
CA LEU A 5 -5.99 14.65 -18.38
C LEU A 5 -4.60 14.19 -17.89
N GLY A 6 -3.60 14.08 -18.79
CA GLY A 6 -2.30 13.49 -18.46
C GLY A 6 -2.36 11.98 -18.21
N LEU A 7 -3.48 11.34 -18.52
CA LEU A 7 -3.73 9.90 -18.45
C LEU A 7 -3.48 9.24 -19.82
N GLY A 8 -2.61 9.83 -20.66
CA GLY A 8 -2.54 9.56 -22.11
C GLY A 8 -2.16 8.15 -22.55
N ALA A 9 -1.79 7.29 -21.62
CA ALA A 9 -1.53 5.87 -21.81
C ALA A 9 -2.59 4.94 -21.19
N LEU A 10 -3.63 5.47 -20.53
CA LEU A 10 -4.72 4.67 -19.97
C LEU A 10 -5.67 4.18 -21.06
N GLU A 11 -5.24 3.15 -21.78
CA GLU A 11 -6.16 2.25 -22.47
C GLU A 11 -6.78 1.34 -21.41
N LEU A 12 -7.93 1.79 -20.88
CA LEU A 12 -8.77 0.93 -20.06
C LEU A 12 -9.43 -0.08 -20.98
N GLU A 13 -8.89 -1.28 -21.01
CA GLU A 13 -9.62 -2.41 -21.51
C GLU A 13 -10.69 -2.74 -20.48
N SER A 14 -11.93 -2.57 -20.91
CA SER A 14 -13.04 -3.04 -20.10
C SER A 14 -13.08 -4.54 -20.11
N LEU A 15 -13.07 -5.12 -18.92
CA LEU A 15 -13.58 -6.47 -18.78
C LEU A 15 -15.10 -6.38 -18.94
N VAL A 16 -15.68 -7.35 -19.62
CA VAL A 16 -17.13 -7.45 -19.76
C VAL A 16 -17.78 -7.92 -18.46
N HIS A 17 -16.99 -8.21 -17.42
CA HIS A 17 -17.45 -8.78 -16.16
C HIS A 17 -17.47 -7.75 -15.02
N GLY A 18 -18.43 -7.92 -14.12
CA GLY A 18 -18.47 -7.21 -12.84
C GLY A 18 -19.51 -7.78 -11.89
N ALA A 19 -19.81 -7.03 -10.84
CA ALA A 19 -20.84 -7.36 -9.89
C ALA A 19 -22.05 -6.44 -10.05
N LEU A 20 -23.23 -6.99 -9.84
CA LEU A 20 -24.43 -6.24 -9.51
C LEU A 20 -24.86 -6.63 -8.10
N ARG A 21 -25.20 -5.65 -7.27
CA ARG A 21 -25.66 -5.90 -5.90
C ARG A 21 -26.94 -5.13 -5.64
N LEU A 22 -27.87 -5.75 -4.95
CA LEU A 22 -29.20 -5.17 -4.74
C LEU A 22 -29.58 -5.25 -3.26
N PRO A 23 -30.30 -4.26 -2.73
CA PRO A 23 -30.98 -4.41 -1.44
C PRO A 23 -32.04 -5.51 -1.57
N ALA A 24 -32.31 -6.23 -0.48
CA ALA A 24 -33.31 -7.29 -0.49
C ALA A 24 -34.75 -6.76 -0.58
N LEU A 25 -34.97 -5.53 -0.10
CA LEU A 25 -36.27 -4.87 -0.09
C LEU A 25 -36.28 -3.64 -0.98
N ALA A 26 -37.49 -3.24 -1.37
CA ALA A 26 -37.75 -2.02 -2.10
C ALA A 26 -37.43 -0.78 -1.24
N PRO A 27 -36.84 0.29 -1.80
CA PRO A 27 -36.69 1.57 -1.12
C PRO A 27 -38.02 2.18 -0.65
N GLY A 28 -39.15 1.82 -1.29
CA GLY A 28 -40.50 2.27 -0.94
C GLY A 28 -40.93 1.97 0.51
N LEU A 29 -40.24 1.05 1.21
CA LEU A 29 -40.43 0.85 2.65
C LEU A 29 -40.25 2.14 3.46
N LEU A 30 -39.40 3.06 2.99
CA LEU A 30 -39.21 4.35 3.64
C LEU A 30 -40.47 5.23 3.56
N ALA A 31 -41.20 5.18 2.45
CA ALA A 31 -42.47 5.88 2.30
C ALA A 31 -43.55 5.32 3.23
N GLU A 32 -43.58 3.99 3.42
CA GLU A 32 -44.46 3.35 4.43
C GLU A 32 -44.16 3.89 5.83
N LEU A 33 -42.88 3.99 6.21
CA LEU A 33 -42.46 4.53 7.50
C LEU A 33 -42.80 6.02 7.66
N GLN A 34 -42.64 6.83 6.62
CA GLN A 34 -43.01 8.24 6.64
C GLN A 34 -44.51 8.45 6.89
N ALA A 35 -45.37 7.55 6.39
CA ALA A 35 -46.81 7.60 6.62
C ALA A 35 -47.20 7.32 8.09
N LEU A 36 -46.28 6.76 8.89
CA LEU A 36 -46.49 6.52 10.32
C LEU A 36 -46.27 7.76 11.19
N ALA A 37 -45.68 8.84 10.64
CA ALA A 37 -45.39 10.05 11.41
C ALA A 37 -46.65 10.63 12.08
N ARG A 38 -46.54 11.04 13.35
CA ARG A 38 -47.61 11.70 14.12
C ARG A 38 -47.02 12.89 14.87
N ASP A 39 -47.87 13.87 15.20
CA ASP A 39 -47.44 14.99 16.03
C ASP A 39 -47.14 14.56 17.48
N ASP A 40 -47.87 13.56 17.98
CA ASP A 40 -47.63 12.95 19.29
C ASP A 40 -46.61 11.79 19.22
N PRO A 41 -45.46 11.88 19.93
CA PRO A 41 -44.43 10.84 19.93
C PRO A 41 -44.91 9.47 20.43
N GLY A 42 -45.86 9.45 21.38
CA GLY A 42 -46.41 8.21 21.94
C GLY A 42 -47.27 7.47 20.93
N GLN A 43 -48.12 8.20 20.20
CA GLN A 43 -48.93 7.67 19.10
C GLN A 43 -48.06 7.20 17.93
N GLU A 44 -47.02 7.95 17.55
CA GLU A 44 -46.07 7.52 16.51
C GLU A 44 -45.35 6.23 16.93
N ALA A 45 -44.90 6.13 18.18
CA ALA A 45 -44.25 4.94 18.71
C ALA A 45 -45.19 3.72 18.71
N ALA A 46 -46.47 3.91 19.07
CA ALA A 46 -47.48 2.85 19.01
C ALA A 46 -47.76 2.41 17.57
N ALA A 47 -47.90 3.35 16.62
CA ALA A 47 -48.09 3.05 15.21
C ALA A 47 -46.87 2.30 14.63
N LEU A 48 -45.65 2.72 14.98
CA LEU A 48 -44.42 2.02 14.60
C LEU A 48 -44.39 0.61 15.16
N HIS A 49 -44.82 0.41 16.42
CA HIS A 49 -44.86 -0.92 17.01
C HIS A 49 -45.80 -1.86 16.25
N THR A 50 -47.04 -1.42 15.97
CA THR A 50 -48.00 -2.19 15.17
C THR A 50 -47.44 -2.50 13.78
N TRP A 51 -46.86 -1.50 13.11
CA TRP A 51 -46.26 -1.69 11.80
C TRP A 51 -45.11 -2.71 11.82
N LEU A 52 -44.23 -2.67 12.83
CA LEU A 52 -43.14 -3.63 12.97
C LEU A 52 -43.64 -5.07 13.18
N GLU A 53 -44.74 -5.26 13.91
CA GLU A 53 -45.39 -6.57 14.04
C GLU A 53 -45.90 -7.05 12.68
N GLU A 54 -46.61 -6.20 11.94
CA GLU A 54 -47.10 -6.51 10.59
C GLU A 54 -45.97 -6.87 9.63
N GLN A 55 -44.83 -6.16 9.68
CA GLN A 55 -43.66 -6.49 8.88
C GLN A 55 -43.12 -7.89 9.21
N LEU A 56 -43.06 -8.28 10.49
CA LEU A 56 -42.56 -9.60 10.87
C LEU A 56 -43.52 -10.75 10.53
N GLN A 57 -44.81 -10.46 10.28
CA GLN A 57 -45.75 -11.44 9.72
C GLN A 57 -45.52 -11.69 8.22
N ARG A 58 -44.78 -10.83 7.52
CA ARG A 58 -44.45 -11.05 6.11
C ARG A 58 -43.46 -12.22 5.99
N PRO A 59 -43.81 -13.29 5.24
CA PRO A 59 -43.01 -14.53 5.19
C PRO A 59 -41.58 -14.31 4.66
N GLU A 60 -41.36 -13.28 3.85
CA GLU A 60 -40.06 -12.92 3.30
C GLU A 60 -39.14 -12.17 4.28
N LEU A 61 -39.68 -11.53 5.33
CA LEU A 61 -38.91 -10.66 6.23
C LEU A 61 -38.36 -11.40 7.45
N ARG A 62 -39.11 -12.36 7.99
CA ARG A 62 -38.66 -13.12 9.16
C ARG A 62 -37.35 -13.89 8.92
N PRO A 63 -37.16 -14.62 7.80
CA PRO A 63 -35.89 -15.30 7.52
C PRO A 63 -34.70 -14.34 7.39
N LEU A 64 -34.96 -13.13 6.90
CA LEU A 64 -33.96 -12.08 6.75
C LEU A 64 -33.44 -11.61 8.11
N ILE A 65 -34.33 -11.38 9.08
CA ILE A 65 -33.95 -11.03 10.46
C ILE A 65 -33.31 -12.22 11.16
N ALA A 66 -33.88 -13.43 11.03
CA ALA A 66 -33.32 -14.65 11.60
C ALA A 66 -31.86 -14.86 11.19
N THR A 67 -31.55 -14.62 9.91
CA THR A 67 -30.19 -14.73 9.38
C THR A 67 -29.26 -13.62 9.89
N ALA A 68 -29.78 -12.40 9.98
CA ALA A 68 -28.98 -11.21 10.28
C ALA A 68 -28.72 -11.01 11.78
N SER A 69 -29.68 -11.42 12.63
CA SER A 69 -29.63 -11.34 14.09
C SER A 69 -30.59 -12.37 14.72
N PRO A 70 -30.16 -13.63 14.89
CA PRO A 70 -30.97 -14.66 15.54
C PRO A 70 -31.44 -14.26 16.94
N GLN A 71 -30.55 -13.61 17.71
CA GLN A 71 -30.82 -13.17 19.08
C GLN A 71 -31.92 -12.10 19.14
N LEU A 72 -31.94 -11.16 18.18
CA LEU A 72 -32.99 -10.15 18.11
C LEU A 72 -34.34 -10.81 17.82
N LEU A 73 -34.37 -11.77 16.88
CA LEU A 73 -35.60 -12.48 16.56
C LEU A 73 -36.09 -13.32 17.74
N GLN A 74 -35.21 -14.05 18.42
CA GLN A 74 -35.55 -14.84 19.60
C GLN A 74 -36.08 -13.96 20.74
N HIS A 75 -35.43 -12.82 21.00
CA HIS A 75 -35.92 -11.86 21.98
C HIS A 75 -37.31 -11.32 21.60
N TRP A 76 -37.54 -11.05 20.31
CA TRP A 76 -38.86 -10.64 19.82
C TRP A 76 -39.89 -11.78 19.95
N GLU A 77 -39.55 -13.02 19.66
CA GLU A 77 -40.47 -14.15 19.82
C GLU A 77 -40.80 -14.41 21.30
N ALA A 78 -39.88 -14.13 22.22
CA ALA A 78 -40.07 -14.21 23.67
C ALA A 78 -40.87 -13.03 24.27
N GLY A 79 -41.43 -12.14 23.45
CA GLY A 79 -42.21 -10.98 23.91
C GLY A 79 -41.39 -9.74 24.28
N GLY A 80 -40.07 -9.74 24.03
CA GLY A 80 -39.21 -8.58 24.20
C GLY A 80 -39.56 -7.44 23.23
N ARG A 81 -40.25 -6.42 23.74
CA ARG A 81 -40.75 -5.25 23.00
C ARG A 81 -40.23 -3.94 23.59
N ASP A 82 -38.98 -3.91 24.01
CA ASP A 82 -38.37 -2.65 24.42
C ASP A 82 -37.99 -1.76 23.22
N ASP A 83 -37.64 -0.50 23.50
CA ASP A 83 -37.21 0.45 22.46
C ASP A 83 -35.93 0.02 21.73
N ALA A 84 -35.07 -0.74 22.41
CA ALA A 84 -33.82 -1.21 21.82
C ALA A 84 -34.10 -2.27 20.73
N ALA A 85 -35.00 -3.21 21.00
CA ALA A 85 -35.46 -4.22 20.07
C ALA A 85 -36.19 -3.60 18.87
N ARG A 86 -37.12 -2.66 19.12
CA ARG A 86 -37.82 -1.91 18.05
C ARG A 86 -36.82 -1.17 17.15
N GLY A 87 -35.91 -0.41 17.75
CA GLY A 87 -34.89 0.32 17.02
C GLY A 87 -33.96 -0.59 16.23
N ALA A 88 -33.57 -1.74 16.79
CA ALA A 88 -32.73 -2.72 16.11
C ALA A 88 -33.43 -3.32 14.89
N LEU A 89 -34.69 -3.76 15.03
CA LEU A 89 -35.48 -4.32 13.95
C LEU A 89 -35.65 -3.31 12.81
N LEU A 90 -36.03 -2.07 13.14
CA LEU A 90 -36.18 -0.99 12.16
C LEU A 90 -34.86 -0.72 11.39
N ARG A 91 -33.72 -0.69 12.08
CA ARG A 91 -32.40 -0.54 11.43
C ARG A 91 -32.09 -1.70 10.47
N TYR A 92 -32.50 -2.94 10.78
CA TYR A 92 -32.32 -4.07 9.86
C TYR A 92 -33.22 -3.96 8.63
N LEU A 93 -34.48 -3.57 8.79
CA LEU A 93 -35.42 -3.35 7.68
C LEU A 93 -34.94 -2.23 6.74
N LEU A 94 -34.55 -1.08 7.31
CA LEU A 94 -34.00 0.03 6.53
C LEU A 94 -32.68 -0.33 5.84
N ARG A 95 -31.82 -1.11 6.50
CA ARG A 95 -30.62 -1.68 5.87
C ARG A 95 -31.00 -2.55 4.67
N ALA A 96 -31.99 -3.42 4.82
CA ALA A 96 -32.44 -4.31 3.77
C ALA A 96 -33.08 -3.58 2.58
N ALA A 97 -33.61 -2.37 2.78
CA ALA A 97 -34.22 -1.54 1.73
C ALA A 97 -33.25 -0.58 1.02
N SER A 98 -32.14 -0.20 1.67
CA SER A 98 -31.28 0.89 1.20
C SER A 98 -29.82 0.52 0.93
N ARG A 99 -29.32 -0.59 1.49
CA ARG A 99 -27.90 -0.97 1.37
C ARG A 99 -27.71 -2.17 0.47
N CYS A 100 -26.90 -1.99 -0.56
CA CYS A 100 -26.51 -3.05 -1.49
C CYS A 100 -25.36 -3.94 -0.99
N THR A 101 -24.82 -3.72 0.23
CA THR A 101 -23.69 -4.51 0.73
C THR A 101 -24.14 -5.93 1.10
N PRO A 102 -23.74 -6.99 0.36
CA PRO A 102 -24.33 -8.32 0.54
C PRO A 102 -23.95 -8.92 1.90
N VAL A 103 -24.93 -9.22 2.73
CA VAL A 103 -24.75 -9.87 4.04
C VAL A 103 -25.99 -10.69 4.32
N GLY A 104 -25.85 -12.01 4.43
CA GLY A 104 -26.99 -12.90 4.65
C GLY A 104 -28.05 -12.72 3.58
N LEU A 105 -29.29 -12.49 4.00
CA LEU A 105 -30.43 -12.21 3.11
C LEU A 105 -30.77 -10.71 3.00
N LEU A 106 -29.97 -9.81 3.58
CA LEU A 106 -30.25 -8.36 3.58
C LEU A 106 -29.97 -7.68 2.24
N ALA A 107 -29.13 -8.30 1.40
CA ALA A 107 -28.77 -7.83 0.09
C ALA A 107 -28.20 -8.97 -0.73
N TRP A 108 -28.32 -8.88 -2.05
CA TRP A 108 -27.96 -9.93 -2.99
C TRP A 108 -26.74 -9.56 -3.81
N ALA A 109 -26.00 -10.57 -4.28
CA ALA A 109 -24.92 -10.40 -5.25
C ALA A 109 -25.23 -11.17 -6.54
N ALA A 110 -24.93 -10.59 -7.69
CA ALA A 110 -25.09 -11.20 -8.99
C ALA A 110 -23.83 -11.01 -9.83
N ALA A 111 -23.54 -12.01 -10.67
CA ALA A 111 -22.62 -11.85 -11.78
C ALA A 111 -23.24 -10.89 -12.79
N ALA A 112 -22.50 -9.84 -13.18
CA ALA A 112 -22.94 -8.90 -14.21
C ALA A 112 -22.07 -9.03 -15.46
N ARG A 113 -22.71 -9.05 -16.63
CA ARG A 113 -22.05 -9.01 -17.93
C ARG A 113 -22.45 -7.74 -18.66
N PHE A 114 -21.47 -6.90 -18.95
CA PHE A 114 -21.65 -5.66 -19.70
C PHE A 114 -21.62 -5.92 -21.21
N ASP A 115 -22.06 -4.93 -21.97
CA ASP A 115 -22.14 -4.92 -23.45
C ASP A 115 -23.42 -5.57 -24.03
N ALA A 116 -24.46 -5.68 -23.20
CA ALA A 116 -25.81 -5.89 -23.72
C ALA A 116 -26.30 -4.66 -24.52
N PRO A 117 -27.26 -4.84 -25.44
CA PRO A 117 -27.93 -3.72 -26.11
C PRO A 117 -28.51 -2.71 -25.12
N GLU A 118 -28.58 -1.44 -25.52
CA GLU A 118 -29.24 -0.41 -24.71
C GLU A 118 -30.69 -0.80 -24.42
N GLY A 119 -31.16 -0.53 -23.20
CA GLY A 119 -32.48 -0.91 -22.72
C GLY A 119 -32.66 -2.39 -22.36
N CYS A 120 -31.67 -3.25 -22.58
CA CYS A 120 -31.72 -4.64 -22.13
C CYS A 120 -31.48 -4.73 -20.62
N TRP A 121 -32.56 -4.73 -19.85
CA TRP A 121 -32.55 -4.96 -18.40
C TRP A 121 -33.54 -6.06 -18.03
N PRO A 122 -33.12 -7.08 -17.24
CA PRO A 122 -34.10 -7.95 -16.62
C PRO A 122 -34.84 -7.18 -15.52
N ASP A 123 -36.03 -7.67 -15.15
CA ASP A 123 -36.67 -7.22 -13.92
C ASP A 123 -35.76 -7.61 -12.73
N LEU A 124 -35.10 -6.59 -12.18
CA LEU A 124 -34.12 -6.75 -11.12
C LEU A 124 -34.72 -7.31 -9.82
N ARG A 125 -36.04 -7.20 -9.64
CA ARG A 125 -36.75 -7.70 -8.46
C ARG A 125 -37.28 -9.12 -8.64
N ALA A 126 -37.46 -9.55 -9.88
CA ALA A 126 -37.87 -10.93 -10.21
C ALA A 126 -36.67 -11.87 -10.42
N LEU A 127 -35.44 -11.42 -10.13
CA LEU A 127 -34.25 -12.24 -10.31
C LEU A 127 -34.30 -13.50 -9.43
N PRO A 128 -33.97 -14.68 -9.97
CA PRO A 128 -33.99 -15.92 -9.19
C PRO A 128 -32.83 -15.94 -8.19
N ILE A 129 -33.16 -15.87 -6.91
CA ILE A 129 -32.17 -15.87 -5.83
C ILE A 129 -31.92 -17.30 -5.35
N ARG A 130 -30.65 -17.66 -5.22
CA ARG A 130 -30.18 -18.84 -4.52
C ARG A 130 -29.52 -18.42 -3.22
N VAL A 131 -29.87 -19.11 -2.15
CA VAL A 131 -29.20 -18.91 -0.87
C VAL A 131 -27.87 -19.66 -0.91
N ALA A 132 -26.76 -18.92 -0.95
CA ALA A 132 -25.44 -19.50 -0.80
C ALA A 132 -25.18 -19.72 0.70
N GLY A 133 -25.56 -20.90 1.17
CA GLY A 133 -24.93 -21.47 2.35
C GLY A 133 -23.51 -21.84 1.96
N LEU A 134 -22.51 -21.17 2.53
CA LEU A 134 -21.28 -21.92 2.78
C LEU A 134 -21.74 -23.02 3.72
N GLN A 135 -21.71 -24.28 3.27
CA GLN A 135 -21.55 -25.36 4.21
C GLN A 135 -20.36 -24.92 5.05
N ALA A 136 -20.63 -24.47 6.27
CA ALA A 136 -19.64 -24.57 7.29
C ALA A 136 -19.23 -26.03 7.18
N ASN A 137 -17.98 -26.26 6.80
CA ASN A 137 -17.32 -27.47 7.21
C ASN A 137 -17.41 -27.49 8.74
N THR A 138 -18.58 -27.82 9.27
CA THR A 138 -18.81 -28.13 10.68
C THR A 138 -17.97 -29.35 11.03
N GLY A 139 -17.67 -30.20 10.04
CA GLY A 139 -16.63 -31.23 10.12
C GLY A 139 -15.17 -30.74 10.04
N HIS A 140 -14.88 -29.52 9.58
CA HIS A 140 -13.53 -28.91 9.56
C HIS A 140 -13.41 -27.66 10.44
N ARG A 141 -14.09 -27.66 11.60
CA ARG A 141 -13.45 -27.15 12.81
C ARG A 141 -12.34 -28.10 13.32
N ARG A 142 -12.07 -29.20 12.62
CA ARG A 142 -10.75 -29.84 12.59
C ARG A 142 -9.73 -28.76 12.22
N VAL A 143 -9.05 -28.28 13.25
CA VAL A 143 -7.88 -27.41 13.28
C VAL A 143 -7.29 -27.23 11.87
N LEU A 144 -7.73 -26.18 11.18
CA LEU A 144 -7.07 -25.75 9.96
C LEU A 144 -5.68 -25.29 10.40
N ALA A 145 -4.69 -26.10 10.05
CA ALA A 145 -3.29 -25.82 10.27
C ALA A 145 -2.97 -24.39 9.85
N SER A 146 -2.73 -23.54 10.83
CA SER A 146 -1.97 -22.32 10.59
C SER A 146 -0.52 -22.75 10.46
N GLU A 147 0.06 -22.72 9.26
CA GLU A 147 1.50 -22.50 9.19
C GLU A 147 1.73 -21.09 9.76
N ARG A 148 2.02 -21.01 11.07
CA ARG A 148 2.43 -19.77 11.71
C ARG A 148 3.76 -19.37 11.10
N VAL A 149 3.92 -18.09 10.82
CA VAL A 149 5.18 -17.54 10.32
C VAL A 149 6.16 -17.53 11.48
N LEU A 150 7.17 -18.37 11.38
CA LEU A 150 8.18 -18.59 12.41
C LEU A 150 9.46 -17.86 12.01
N SER A 151 9.93 -16.97 12.88
CA SER A 151 11.24 -16.33 12.74
C SER A 151 12.23 -16.94 13.72
N ARG A 152 13.45 -17.25 13.25
CA ARG A 152 14.55 -17.68 14.14
C ARG A 152 15.30 -16.46 14.63
N ARG A 153 15.35 -16.26 15.95
CA ARG A 153 16.17 -15.24 16.62
C ARG A 153 17.28 -15.91 17.42
N GLY A 154 18.47 -16.04 16.83
CA GLY A 154 19.59 -16.75 17.45
C GLY A 154 19.24 -18.22 17.71
N ASN A 155 19.10 -18.59 18.99
CA ASN A 155 18.66 -19.91 19.44
C ASN A 155 17.15 -19.99 19.75
N ARG A 156 16.33 -18.97 19.43
CA ARG A 156 14.89 -18.93 19.71
C ARG A 156 14.05 -18.99 18.44
N ILE A 157 12.85 -19.56 18.54
CA ILE A 157 11.83 -19.54 17.49
C ILE A 157 10.69 -18.66 17.97
N VAL A 158 10.36 -17.61 17.21
CA VAL A 158 9.31 -16.66 17.56
C VAL A 158 8.22 -16.71 16.50
N ALA A 159 7.00 -17.02 16.92
CA ALA A 159 5.83 -16.86 16.08
C ALA A 159 5.55 -15.37 15.92
N ALA A 160 5.36 -14.91 14.68
CA ALA A 160 5.13 -13.50 14.38
C ALA A 160 3.89 -12.91 15.10
N GLU A 161 2.95 -13.74 15.54
CA GLU A 161 1.74 -13.34 16.28
C GLU A 161 1.37 -14.38 17.35
N ALA A 162 1.81 -14.13 18.58
CA ALA A 162 1.32 -14.78 19.77
C ALA A 162 0.10 -13.99 20.29
N HIS A 163 -1.03 -14.66 20.52
CA HIS A 163 -2.26 -14.05 21.05
C HIS A 163 -2.24 -13.95 22.59
N SER A 164 -1.23 -14.52 23.26
CA SER A 164 -0.94 -14.36 24.69
C SER A 164 0.58 -14.32 24.97
N GLN A 165 0.99 -13.82 26.15
CA GLN A 165 2.40 -13.82 26.57
C GLN A 165 3.00 -15.25 26.68
N GLU A 166 2.18 -16.25 27.01
CA GLU A 166 2.60 -17.67 27.04
C GLU A 166 2.92 -18.24 25.64
N GLU A 167 2.31 -17.70 24.58
CA GLU A 167 2.58 -18.11 23.19
C GLU A 167 3.82 -17.42 22.58
N ALA A 168 4.32 -16.34 23.20
CA ALA A 168 5.37 -15.48 22.65
C ALA A 168 6.80 -15.93 23.00
N LEU A 169 6.96 -16.76 24.03
CA LEU A 169 8.25 -17.22 24.56
C LEU A 169 8.31 -18.74 24.52
N LEU A 170 8.58 -19.27 23.34
CA LEU A 170 8.98 -20.66 23.19
C LEU A 170 10.51 -20.71 23.13
N ASP A 171 11.12 -20.95 24.30
CA ASP A 171 12.56 -21.12 24.48
C ASP A 171 12.97 -22.51 23.97
N PHE A 172 13.12 -22.69 22.65
CA PHE A 172 13.44 -23.99 22.07
C PHE A 172 14.88 -24.08 21.54
N ARG A 173 15.58 -25.14 21.96
CA ARG A 173 16.95 -25.49 21.54
C ARG A 173 17.03 -26.04 20.10
N GLU A 174 18.24 -26.03 19.55
CA GLU A 174 18.63 -26.51 18.21
C GLU A 174 18.08 -27.89 17.80
N GLU A 175 17.82 -28.81 18.75
CA GLU A 175 17.27 -30.13 18.48
C GLU A 175 15.89 -30.09 17.81
N LEU A 176 15.02 -29.17 18.23
CA LEU A 176 13.64 -29.03 17.75
C LEU A 176 13.58 -28.57 16.28
N TRP A 177 14.58 -27.79 15.87
CA TRP A 177 14.71 -27.29 14.49
C TRP A 177 15.16 -28.38 13.52
N ARG A 178 15.92 -29.38 14.02
CA ARG A 178 16.28 -30.57 13.24
C ARG A 178 15.09 -31.50 13.05
N GLU A 179 14.23 -31.66 14.06
CA GLU A 179 12.96 -32.39 13.92
C GLU A 179 11.99 -31.69 12.95
N LEU A 180 11.86 -30.36 13.02
CA LEU A 180 10.98 -29.60 12.11
C LEU A 180 11.43 -29.62 10.64
N ARG A 181 12.74 -29.72 10.37
CA ARG A 181 13.27 -29.88 8.99
C ARG A 181 13.34 -31.35 8.54
N GLY A 182 13.35 -32.29 9.47
CA GLY A 182 13.40 -33.73 9.23
C GLY A 182 12.05 -34.39 9.51
N ILE A 183 11.03 -34.10 8.68
CA ILE A 183 9.80 -34.89 8.69
C ILE A 183 10.12 -36.25 8.08
N HIS A 184 10.58 -37.19 8.91
CA HIS A 184 10.62 -38.60 8.58
C HIS A 184 9.24 -39.19 8.92
N PRO A 185 8.56 -39.91 8.01
CA PRO A 185 7.19 -40.40 8.23
C PRO A 185 7.00 -41.40 9.37
N ASP A 186 8.07 -42.00 9.90
CA ASP A 186 7.96 -43.34 10.51
C ASP A 186 8.46 -43.51 11.96
N ARG A 187 8.65 -42.47 12.79
CA ARG A 187 9.01 -42.70 14.21
C ARG A 187 8.31 -41.84 15.26
N GLN A 188 7.67 -42.58 16.17
CA GLN A 188 7.19 -42.34 17.53
C GLN A 188 7.02 -40.91 18.09
N ARG A 189 5.77 -40.68 18.54
CA ARG A 189 5.24 -39.70 19.52
C ARG A 189 6.28 -39.06 20.45
N SER A 190 6.54 -37.78 20.25
CA SER A 190 7.35 -36.95 21.15
C SER A 190 6.46 -35.92 21.87
N PRO A 191 6.64 -35.65 23.19
CA PRO A 191 5.95 -34.56 23.90
C PRO A 191 6.09 -33.19 23.23
N VAL A 192 7.17 -33.01 22.46
CA VAL A 192 7.40 -31.83 21.62
C VAL A 192 6.34 -31.69 20.54
N GLN A 193 5.95 -32.76 19.86
CA GLN A 193 4.93 -32.72 18.80
C GLN A 193 3.55 -32.37 19.37
N GLU A 194 3.19 -32.92 20.52
CA GLU A 194 1.94 -32.56 21.22
C GLU A 194 1.93 -31.08 21.62
N GLN A 195 3.05 -30.56 22.13
CA GLN A 195 3.18 -29.15 22.49
C GLN A 195 3.10 -28.25 21.24
N LEU A 196 3.72 -28.66 20.13
CA LEU A 196 3.67 -27.95 18.84
C LEU A 196 2.27 -27.94 18.21
N VAL A 197 1.47 -29.01 18.34
CA VAL A 197 0.05 -29.01 17.94
C VAL A 197 -0.77 -28.09 18.85
N ARG A 198 -0.54 -28.11 20.16
CA ARG A 198 -1.20 -27.22 21.14
C ARG A 198 -0.97 -25.74 20.83
N VAL A 199 0.25 -25.37 20.45
CA VAL A 199 0.61 -24.00 20.05
C VAL A 199 0.41 -23.72 18.55
N ARG A 200 -0.27 -24.63 17.82
CA ARG A 200 -0.65 -24.50 16.39
C ARG A 200 0.54 -24.26 15.44
N LEU A 201 1.67 -24.90 15.71
CA LEU A 201 2.89 -24.88 14.88
C LEU A 201 3.06 -26.11 13.99
N LEU A 202 2.32 -27.19 14.24
CA LEU A 202 2.27 -28.39 13.40
C LEU A 202 0.85 -28.62 12.88
N ASP A 203 0.74 -29.14 11.65
CA ASP A 203 -0.53 -29.51 11.02
C ASP A 203 -1.08 -30.81 11.64
N PRO A 204 -2.21 -30.78 12.36
CA PRO A 204 -2.81 -32.00 12.91
C PRO A 204 -3.44 -32.90 11.83
N VAL A 205 -3.68 -32.41 10.61
CA VAL A 205 -4.11 -33.24 9.47
C VAL A 205 -2.99 -34.18 9.02
N ALA A 206 -1.72 -33.86 9.29
CA ALA A 206 -0.60 -34.77 9.09
C ALA A 206 -0.46 -35.84 10.20
N GLN A 207 -1.24 -35.75 11.30
CA GLN A 207 -1.23 -36.71 12.42
C GLN A 207 -2.66 -36.98 12.97
N PRO A 208 -3.42 -37.88 12.34
CA PRO A 208 -4.83 -38.13 12.65
C PRO A 208 -5.12 -38.45 14.12
N GLU A 209 -4.17 -39.13 14.78
CA GLU A 209 -4.29 -39.64 16.16
C GLU A 209 -4.24 -38.54 17.24
N LEU A 210 -3.59 -37.40 16.98
CA LEU A 210 -3.55 -36.26 17.91
C LEU A 210 -4.83 -35.41 17.85
N THR A 211 -5.58 -35.50 16.76
CA THR A 211 -6.80 -34.71 16.53
C THR A 211 -7.94 -35.13 17.46
N GLU A 212 -8.04 -36.42 17.81
CA GLU A 212 -9.10 -36.95 18.69
C GLU A 212 -8.93 -36.56 20.17
N ARG A 213 -7.70 -36.33 20.62
CA ARG A 213 -7.40 -36.12 22.05
C ARG A 213 -7.53 -34.66 22.51
N PHE A 214 -7.33 -33.69 21.61
CA PHE A 214 -7.36 -32.25 21.94
C PHE A 214 -8.66 -31.53 21.55
N LEU A 215 -9.57 -32.19 20.83
CA LEU A 215 -10.87 -31.65 20.43
C LEU A 215 -11.99 -32.35 21.20
N LYS A 216 -12.30 -31.90 22.43
CA LYS A 216 -13.63 -32.17 22.99
C LYS A 216 -14.64 -31.41 22.12
N PRO A 217 -15.72 -32.04 21.61
CA PRO A 217 -16.80 -31.31 20.97
C PRO A 217 -17.46 -30.44 22.03
N GLY A 218 -17.05 -29.18 22.10
CA GLY A 218 -17.79 -28.18 22.86
C GLY A 218 -19.15 -28.00 22.20
N GLU A 219 -20.20 -27.97 23.01
CA GLU A 219 -21.50 -27.44 22.60
C GLU A 219 -21.26 -26.03 22.05
N VAL A 220 -21.42 -25.90 20.74
CA VAL A 220 -21.30 -24.61 20.05
C VAL A 220 -22.67 -24.36 19.49
N ASP A 221 -23.32 -23.33 20.01
CA ASP A 221 -24.55 -22.79 19.46
C ASP A 221 -24.41 -22.67 17.94
N SER A 222 -25.27 -23.40 17.26
CA SER A 222 -25.37 -23.59 15.81
C SER A 222 -25.20 -22.28 15.03
N PHE A 223 -24.02 -22.07 14.43
CA PHE A 223 -23.86 -21.05 13.38
C PHE A 223 -24.08 -21.69 12.01
N GLN A 224 -25.33 -22.03 11.69
CA GLN A 224 -25.77 -22.22 10.30
C GLN A 224 -26.02 -20.85 9.67
N GLY A 225 -24.96 -20.10 9.40
CA GLY A 225 -25.08 -18.74 8.87
C GLY A 225 -25.17 -18.72 7.34
N VAL A 226 -26.33 -18.35 6.79
CA VAL A 226 -26.43 -17.95 5.38
C VAL A 226 -25.43 -16.81 5.14
N THR A 227 -24.47 -17.06 4.24
CA THR A 227 -23.37 -16.13 4.01
C THR A 227 -23.81 -14.97 3.12
N ALA A 228 -24.54 -15.29 2.05
CA ALA A 228 -25.12 -14.33 1.13
C ALA A 228 -26.21 -14.98 0.26
N ALA A 229 -27.16 -14.18 -0.19
CA ALA A 229 -28.01 -14.52 -1.31
C ALA A 229 -27.33 -14.12 -2.64
N VAL A 230 -27.35 -15.05 -3.61
CA VAL A 230 -26.69 -14.89 -4.90
C VAL A 230 -27.71 -15.15 -6.01
N VAL A 231 -27.69 -14.36 -7.09
CA VAL A 231 -28.57 -14.59 -8.24
C VAL A 231 -28.08 -15.81 -9.02
N ALA A 232 -29.00 -16.70 -9.39
CA ALA A 232 -28.72 -17.98 -10.04
C ALA A 232 -28.05 -17.88 -11.42
N GLY A 233 -28.17 -16.72 -12.08
CA GLY A 233 -27.69 -16.46 -13.43
C GLY A 233 -26.77 -15.23 -13.52
N THR A 234 -26.43 -14.89 -14.77
CA THR A 234 -25.67 -13.67 -15.09
C THR A 234 -26.63 -12.59 -15.58
N VAL A 235 -26.47 -11.38 -15.06
CA VAL A 235 -27.31 -10.23 -15.38
C VAL A 235 -26.68 -9.44 -16.54
N PRO A 236 -27.35 -9.32 -17.70
CA PRO A 236 -26.89 -8.46 -18.77
C PRO A 236 -27.06 -6.99 -18.38
N LEU A 237 -26.06 -6.16 -18.68
CA LEU A 237 -26.06 -4.72 -18.44
C LEU A 237 -25.62 -3.96 -19.69
N PRO A 238 -26.24 -2.80 -20.01
CA PRO A 238 -25.84 -2.00 -21.16
C PRO A 238 -24.41 -1.45 -21.09
N ALA A 239 -23.78 -1.29 -22.25
CA ALA A 239 -22.44 -0.69 -22.36
C ALA A 239 -22.38 0.77 -21.87
N SER A 240 -23.48 1.53 -22.01
CA SER A 240 -23.59 2.92 -21.49
C SER A 240 -23.31 3.03 -20.01
N VAL A 241 -23.84 2.12 -19.19
CA VAL A 241 -23.63 2.08 -17.72
C VAL A 241 -22.14 1.95 -17.42
N ARG A 242 -21.47 0.96 -18.03
CA ARG A 242 -20.03 0.73 -17.85
C ARG A 242 -19.21 1.95 -18.26
N ARG A 243 -19.52 2.59 -19.39
CA ARG A 243 -18.84 3.80 -19.88
C ARG A 243 -19.00 4.97 -18.92
N ALA A 244 -20.21 5.21 -18.42
CA ALA A 244 -20.49 6.27 -17.46
C ALA A 244 -19.69 6.07 -16.15
N ILE A 245 -19.65 4.83 -15.65
CA ILE A 245 -18.85 4.47 -14.46
C ILE A 245 -17.35 4.67 -14.73
N ALA A 246 -16.85 4.26 -15.90
CA ALA A 246 -15.45 4.45 -16.28
C ALA A 246 -15.06 5.93 -16.32
N HIS A 247 -15.91 6.80 -16.88
CA HIS A 247 -15.68 8.24 -16.90
C HIS A 247 -15.61 8.82 -15.49
N ARG A 248 -16.55 8.44 -14.61
CA ARG A 248 -16.55 8.85 -13.21
C ARG A 248 -15.29 8.36 -12.48
N ALA A 249 -14.88 7.11 -12.69
CA ALA A 249 -13.68 6.52 -12.09
C ALA A 249 -12.40 7.26 -12.52
N LEU A 250 -12.29 7.65 -13.79
CA LEU A 250 -11.18 8.46 -14.31
C LEU A 250 -11.15 9.86 -13.68
N ALA A 251 -12.31 10.49 -13.50
CA ALA A 251 -12.39 11.76 -12.78
C ALA A 251 -11.95 11.61 -11.32
N LEU A 252 -12.40 10.57 -10.63
CA LEU A 252 -11.97 10.28 -9.24
C LEU A 252 -10.48 9.96 -9.13
N LEU A 253 -9.90 9.20 -10.07
CA LEU A 253 -8.46 8.95 -10.15
C LEU A 253 -7.64 10.23 -10.34
N SER A 254 -8.15 11.14 -11.17
CA SER A 254 -7.57 12.47 -11.33
C SER A 254 -7.71 13.26 -10.04
N CYS A 255 -8.86 13.10 -9.37
CA CYS A 255 -9.21 13.77 -8.12
C CYS A 255 -8.63 13.15 -6.84
N GLN A 256 -7.78 12.13 -6.90
CA GLN A 256 -7.28 11.46 -5.70
C GLN A 256 -6.11 12.16 -5.05
N SER A 257 -6.14 12.29 -3.73
CA SER A 257 -4.98 12.63 -2.92
C SER A 257 -4.24 11.35 -2.61
N LEU A 258 -2.93 11.43 -2.41
CA LEU A 258 -2.21 10.31 -1.81
C LEU A 258 -2.75 10.13 -0.37
N PRO A 259 -3.32 8.96 -0.04
CA PRO A 259 -3.75 8.72 1.33
C PRO A 259 -2.54 8.70 2.26
N ASP A 260 -2.80 8.94 3.55
CA ASP A 260 -1.76 8.95 4.59
C ASP A 260 -0.95 7.65 4.58
N SER A 261 -1.58 6.50 4.36
CA SER A 261 -0.90 5.21 4.19
C SER A 261 0.11 5.22 3.03
N ALA A 262 -0.23 5.81 1.89
CA ALA A 262 0.69 5.93 0.75
C ALA A 262 1.85 6.90 1.05
N ARG A 263 1.61 7.97 1.81
CA ARG A 263 2.69 8.87 2.26
C ARG A 263 3.64 8.19 3.24
N ARG A 264 3.12 7.39 4.19
CA ARG A 264 3.95 6.56 5.08
C ARG A 264 4.75 5.52 4.30
N LEU A 265 4.14 4.88 3.30
CA LEU A 265 4.84 3.95 2.42
C LEU A 265 5.98 4.62 1.65
N ARG A 266 5.80 5.86 1.15
CA ARG A 266 6.91 6.62 0.55
C ARG A 266 8.05 6.90 1.53
N THR A 267 7.74 7.24 2.78
CA THR A 267 8.76 7.35 3.84
C THR A 267 9.45 6.01 4.07
N TYR A 268 8.68 4.93 4.18
CA TYR A 268 9.21 3.58 4.35
C TYR A 268 10.09 3.14 3.17
N HIS A 269 9.73 3.48 1.94
CA HIS A 269 10.52 3.24 0.73
C HIS A 269 11.88 3.94 0.79
N ARG A 270 11.92 5.20 1.22
CA ARG A 270 13.20 5.91 1.46
C ARG A 270 14.02 5.22 2.54
N LEU A 271 13.41 4.92 3.69
CA LEU A 271 14.10 4.22 4.79
C LEU A 271 14.65 2.85 4.34
N PHE A 272 13.88 2.11 3.54
CA PHE A 272 14.31 0.84 2.96
C PHE A 272 15.51 1.04 2.05
N ARG A 273 15.46 2.02 1.14
CA ARG A 273 16.55 2.31 0.22
C ARG A 273 17.81 2.78 0.94
N ASP A 274 17.66 3.61 1.97
CA ASP A 274 18.77 4.09 2.79
C ASP A 274 19.41 2.95 3.58
N ARG A 275 18.61 1.97 4.03
CA ARG A 275 19.07 0.83 4.83
C ARG A 275 19.67 -0.30 4.01
N PHE A 276 19.01 -0.67 2.92
CA PHE A 276 19.30 -1.88 2.14
C PHE A 276 19.86 -1.59 0.74
N THR A 277 19.97 -0.34 0.29
CA THR A 277 20.69 0.07 -0.93
C THR A 277 20.50 -0.85 -2.15
N ASP A 278 19.26 -0.92 -2.66
CA ASP A 278 18.82 -1.77 -3.78
C ASP A 278 18.99 -3.30 -3.59
N GLU A 279 19.22 -3.78 -2.36
CA GLU A 279 19.24 -5.21 -2.02
C GLU A 279 17.85 -5.84 -2.00
N TRP A 280 17.82 -7.16 -2.20
CA TRP A 280 16.66 -8.01 -1.98
C TRP A 280 16.62 -8.49 -0.54
N VAL A 281 15.54 -8.19 0.17
CA VAL A 281 15.35 -8.54 1.59
C VAL A 281 14.20 -9.54 1.70
N CYS A 282 14.38 -10.56 2.53
CA CYS A 282 13.34 -11.55 2.80
C CYS A 282 12.13 -10.89 3.48
N ALA A 283 10.91 -11.20 3.03
CA ALA A 283 9.69 -10.60 3.60
C ALA A 283 9.49 -10.96 5.07
N ALA A 284 9.90 -12.16 5.50
CA ALA A 284 9.88 -12.56 6.90
C ALA A 284 10.83 -11.72 7.78
N GLU A 285 12.02 -11.38 7.26
CA GLU A 285 12.98 -10.49 7.96
C GLU A 285 12.47 -9.05 8.01
N LEU A 286 11.85 -8.60 6.93
CA LEU A 286 11.32 -7.25 6.81
C LEU A 286 10.11 -6.99 7.75
N ALA A 287 9.32 -8.03 8.03
CA ALA A 287 8.17 -7.96 8.92
C ALA A 287 8.54 -7.77 10.41
N ASP A 288 9.80 -8.00 10.78
CA ASP A 288 10.31 -7.83 12.14
C ASP A 288 11.17 -6.56 12.24
N PRO A 289 10.72 -5.51 12.93
CA PRO A 289 11.48 -4.28 13.11
C PRO A 289 12.85 -4.48 13.78
N LEU A 290 12.99 -5.51 14.63
CA LEU A 290 14.25 -5.78 15.33
C LEU A 290 15.29 -6.43 14.41
N ILE A 291 14.84 -7.13 13.35
CA ILE A 291 15.73 -7.76 12.36
C ILE A 291 16.05 -6.77 11.25
N SER A 292 15.02 -6.17 10.65
CA SER A 292 15.17 -5.20 9.56
C SER A 292 15.84 -3.90 10.02
N GLY A 293 15.61 -3.49 11.27
CA GLY A 293 15.98 -2.17 11.78
C GLY A 293 15.13 -1.04 11.21
N LEU A 294 13.97 -1.37 10.63
CA LEU A 294 12.98 -0.41 10.12
C LEU A 294 11.67 -0.51 10.91
N PRO A 295 10.96 0.59 11.14
CA PRO A 295 9.59 0.51 11.67
C PRO A 295 8.68 -0.23 10.68
N ALA A 296 7.50 -0.70 11.08
CA ALA A 296 6.56 -1.19 10.07
C ALA A 296 6.13 -0.05 9.11
N PRO A 297 5.72 -0.32 7.86
CA PRO A 297 5.35 0.74 6.92
C PRO A 297 4.23 1.65 7.42
N TRP A 298 3.27 1.11 8.17
CA TRP A 298 2.17 1.86 8.77
C TRP A 298 2.57 2.62 10.05
N GLU A 299 3.74 2.34 10.62
CA GLU A 299 4.34 3.03 11.76
C GLU A 299 5.31 4.14 11.30
N ALA A 300 5.75 4.12 10.03
CA ALA A 300 6.66 5.13 9.47
C ALA A 300 6.05 6.54 9.51
N ASP A 301 6.91 7.55 9.65
CA ASP A 301 6.48 8.95 9.73
C ASP A 301 5.78 9.41 8.45
N LEU A 302 4.78 10.28 8.62
CA LEU A 302 4.14 10.94 7.50
C LEU A 302 5.10 11.93 6.87
N GLU A 303 5.29 11.80 5.56
CA GLU A 303 5.97 12.82 4.79
C GLU A 303 5.24 14.17 4.92
N PRO A 304 5.96 15.28 5.16
CA PRO A 304 5.35 16.60 5.18
C PRO A 304 4.66 16.92 3.84
N PRO A 305 3.63 17.78 3.83
CA PRO A 305 2.96 18.18 2.59
C PRO A 305 3.96 18.77 1.59
N SER A 306 3.89 18.32 0.34
CA SER A 306 4.65 18.91 -0.74
C SER A 306 4.02 20.24 -1.20
N PRO A 307 4.76 21.11 -1.92
CA PRO A 307 4.16 22.31 -2.54
C PRO A 307 2.95 21.99 -3.45
N ALA A 308 2.92 20.79 -4.04
CA ALA A 308 1.78 20.33 -4.83
C ALA A 308 0.56 20.00 -3.95
N ASP A 309 0.77 19.43 -2.76
CA ASP A 309 -0.29 19.19 -1.78
C ASP A 309 -0.88 20.51 -1.27
N GLU A 310 -0.04 21.50 -1.01
CA GLU A 310 -0.49 22.85 -0.59
C GLU A 310 -1.28 23.57 -1.69
N ALA A 311 -0.79 23.52 -2.94
CA ALA A 311 -1.50 24.10 -4.08
C ALA A 311 -2.88 23.46 -4.27
N ARG A 312 -2.96 22.14 -4.07
CA ARG A 312 -4.20 21.39 -4.09
C ARG A 312 -5.13 21.77 -2.93
N ALA A 313 -4.62 21.94 -1.72
CA ALA A 313 -5.41 22.38 -0.57
C ALA A 313 -6.05 23.76 -0.80
N ARG A 314 -5.28 24.72 -1.34
CA ARG A 314 -5.79 26.05 -1.72
C ARG A 314 -6.89 25.97 -2.78
N TRP A 315 -6.72 25.09 -3.77
CA TRP A 315 -7.75 24.87 -4.79
C TRP A 315 -9.01 24.22 -4.21
N LEU A 316 -8.88 23.21 -3.33
CA LEU A 316 -10.03 22.59 -2.67
C LEU A 316 -10.85 23.63 -1.90
N ALA A 317 -10.18 24.56 -1.23
CA ALA A 317 -10.83 25.69 -0.56
C ALA A 317 -11.59 26.61 -1.54
N THR A 318 -11.04 26.82 -2.74
CA THR A 318 -11.70 27.60 -3.81
C THR A 318 -12.96 26.89 -4.32
N VAL A 319 -12.88 25.59 -4.60
CA VAL A 319 -14.04 24.79 -5.03
C VAL A 319 -15.11 24.76 -3.96
N TYR A 320 -14.69 24.55 -2.70
CA TYR A 320 -15.58 24.63 -1.55
C TYR A 320 -16.30 25.98 -1.50
N HIS A 321 -15.56 27.09 -1.52
CA HIS A 321 -16.14 28.44 -1.45
C HIS A 321 -17.15 28.70 -2.57
N ARG A 322 -16.81 28.39 -3.83
CA ARG A 322 -17.74 28.53 -4.97
C ARG A 322 -18.98 27.66 -4.79
N GLY A 323 -18.80 26.42 -4.36
CA GLY A 323 -19.91 25.50 -4.13
C GLY A 323 -20.87 26.00 -3.05
N MET A 324 -20.33 26.56 -1.98
CA MET A 324 -21.13 27.14 -0.90
C MET A 324 -21.86 28.42 -1.35
N ALA A 325 -21.21 29.29 -2.11
CA ALA A 325 -21.84 30.47 -2.71
C ALA A 325 -22.97 30.10 -3.69
N ALA A 326 -22.84 28.96 -4.38
CA ALA A 326 -23.85 28.40 -5.29
C ALA A 326 -24.85 27.46 -4.59
N GLY A 327 -25.24 27.77 -3.35
CA GLY A 327 -26.29 27.03 -2.63
C GLY A 327 -25.90 25.61 -2.19
N GLY A 328 -24.61 25.31 -2.07
CA GLY A 328 -24.10 23.99 -1.69
C GLY A 328 -23.90 23.02 -2.87
N ARG A 329 -23.73 23.53 -4.09
CA ARG A 329 -23.46 22.75 -5.30
C ARG A 329 -22.19 23.25 -5.99
N ALA A 330 -21.16 22.43 -5.99
CA ALA A 330 -19.93 22.66 -6.72
C ALA A 330 -19.92 21.88 -8.04
N VAL A 331 -19.48 22.54 -9.10
CA VAL A 331 -19.25 21.94 -10.42
C VAL A 331 -17.76 22.02 -10.71
N LEU A 332 -17.17 20.90 -11.12
CA LEU A 332 -15.80 20.87 -11.64
C LEU A 332 -15.83 21.00 -13.16
N GLU A 333 -15.01 21.91 -13.66
CA GLU A 333 -14.75 22.05 -15.10
C GLU A 333 -13.63 21.10 -15.56
N ASP A 334 -13.54 20.87 -16.87
CA ASP A 334 -12.58 19.92 -17.45
C ASP A 334 -11.12 20.37 -17.30
N ASP A 335 -10.87 21.68 -17.42
CA ASP A 335 -9.54 22.25 -17.25
C ASP A 335 -9.12 22.19 -15.77
N GLU A 336 -10.05 22.41 -14.84
CA GLU A 336 -9.83 22.27 -13.40
C GLU A 336 -9.47 20.85 -13.00
N LEU A 337 -10.16 19.84 -13.57
CA LEU A 337 -9.83 18.43 -13.37
C LEU A 337 -8.40 18.10 -13.83
N SER A 338 -7.95 18.73 -14.93
CA SER A 338 -6.60 18.55 -15.46
C SER A 338 -5.50 19.24 -14.62
N ARG A 339 -5.83 20.39 -14.00
CA ARG A 339 -4.96 21.10 -13.03
C ARG A 339 -4.86 20.33 -11.72
N PHE A 340 -5.91 19.61 -11.37
CA PHE A 340 -6.00 18.82 -10.15
C PHE A 340 -5.13 17.55 -10.18
N ALA A 341 -4.90 16.98 -11.36
CA ALA A 341 -3.92 15.91 -11.57
C ALA A 341 -2.49 16.45 -11.44
N ALA A 342 -2.06 16.71 -10.19
CA ALA A 342 -0.74 17.23 -9.86
C ALA A 342 0.38 16.43 -10.57
N PRO A 343 1.50 17.07 -10.98
CA PRO A 343 2.61 16.36 -11.62
C PRO A 343 3.12 15.14 -10.83
N ALA A 344 3.23 15.27 -9.49
CA ALA A 344 3.61 14.17 -8.60
C ALA A 344 2.56 13.04 -8.50
N ALA A 345 1.29 13.32 -8.80
CA ALA A 345 0.26 12.30 -8.94
C ALA A 345 0.32 11.61 -10.31
N ARG A 346 0.78 12.30 -11.36
CA ARG A 346 1.06 11.70 -12.68
C ARG A 346 2.23 10.73 -12.66
N GLU A 347 3.17 10.88 -11.72
CA GLU A 347 4.31 9.98 -11.53
C GLU A 347 3.91 8.61 -10.95
N VAL A 348 2.85 8.54 -10.13
CA VAL A 348 2.36 7.25 -9.63
C VAL A 348 1.40 6.64 -10.64
N PRO A 349 1.73 5.46 -11.19
CA PRO A 349 0.93 4.87 -12.24
C PRO A 349 -0.38 4.28 -11.66
N VAL A 350 -1.44 4.15 -12.47
CA VAL A 350 -2.72 3.51 -12.07
C VAL A 350 -2.55 1.99 -11.88
N ALA A 351 -3.32 1.30 -11.05
CA ALA A 351 -3.26 -0.16 -10.94
C ALA A 351 -3.56 -0.85 -12.28
N ASP A 352 -2.90 -1.98 -12.52
CA ASP A 352 -3.03 -2.74 -13.78
C ASP A 352 -4.41 -3.39 -13.96
N GLY A 353 -5.17 -3.47 -12.88
CA GLY A 353 -6.60 -3.71 -12.92
C GLY A 353 -7.26 -3.17 -11.66
N PHE A 354 -8.53 -2.81 -11.75
CA PHE A 354 -9.29 -2.27 -10.62
C PHE A 354 -10.79 -2.49 -10.81
N GLU A 355 -11.55 -2.35 -9.74
CA GLU A 355 -13.01 -2.20 -9.80
C GLU A 355 -13.38 -0.76 -9.51
N ALA A 356 -14.49 -0.29 -10.07
CA ALA A 356 -15.10 0.99 -9.70
C ALA A 356 -16.58 0.78 -9.43
N GLY A 357 -17.07 1.25 -8.29
CA GLY A 357 -18.45 1.04 -7.86
C GLY A 357 -19.24 2.34 -7.71
N CYS A 358 -20.53 2.26 -7.98
CA CYS A 358 -21.51 3.30 -7.69
C CYS A 358 -22.90 2.71 -7.49
N LEU A 359 -23.76 3.46 -6.81
CA LEU A 359 -25.19 3.22 -6.85
C LEU A 359 -25.73 3.71 -8.20
N LEU A 360 -26.60 2.92 -8.80
CA LEU A 360 -27.47 3.29 -9.89
C LEU A 360 -28.88 3.43 -9.32
N VAL A 361 -29.51 4.56 -9.64
CA VAL A 361 -30.85 4.91 -9.17
C VAL A 361 -31.74 5.26 -10.36
N ALA A 362 -32.92 4.64 -10.41
CA ALA A 362 -33.98 4.98 -11.36
C ALA A 362 -35.34 4.99 -10.66
N SER A 363 -36.29 5.81 -11.14
CA SER A 363 -37.63 5.91 -10.53
C SER A 363 -38.49 4.67 -10.80
N SER A 364 -38.19 3.92 -11.87
CA SER A 364 -38.83 2.66 -12.22
C SER A 364 -37.94 1.78 -13.11
N GLN A 365 -38.33 0.52 -13.29
CA GLN A 365 -37.74 -0.37 -14.28
C GLN A 365 -37.84 0.20 -15.72
N ALA A 366 -38.97 0.82 -16.07
CA ALA A 366 -39.15 1.44 -17.38
C ALA A 366 -38.22 2.65 -17.60
N ASP A 367 -37.89 3.41 -16.55
CA ASP A 367 -36.90 4.49 -16.63
C ASP A 367 -35.49 3.94 -16.84
N LEU A 368 -35.17 2.85 -16.16
CA LEU A 368 -33.90 2.15 -16.32
C LEU A 368 -33.71 1.66 -17.76
N GLU A 369 -34.74 1.06 -18.36
CA GLU A 369 -34.77 0.60 -19.74
C GLU A 369 -34.65 1.75 -20.76
N ARG A 370 -35.19 2.92 -20.44
CA ARG A 370 -35.00 4.13 -21.26
C ARG A 370 -33.67 4.85 -21.03
N GLY A 371 -32.81 4.35 -20.13
CA GLY A 371 -31.54 4.97 -19.75
C GLY A 371 -31.70 6.20 -18.85
N ALA A 372 -32.88 6.45 -18.28
CA ALA A 372 -33.17 7.53 -17.35
C ALA A 372 -32.79 7.13 -15.91
N PHE A 373 -31.48 7.08 -15.64
CA PHE A 373 -30.94 6.77 -14.32
C PHE A 373 -29.86 7.77 -13.90
N THR A 374 -29.60 7.84 -12.61
CA THR A 374 -28.51 8.64 -12.02
C THR A 374 -27.48 7.73 -11.36
N LEU A 375 -26.20 8.02 -11.58
CA LEU A 375 -25.10 7.39 -10.87
C LEU A 375 -24.72 8.21 -9.63
N VAL A 376 -24.67 7.53 -8.49
CA VAL A 376 -24.49 8.11 -7.16
C VAL A 376 -23.32 7.43 -6.45
N PRO A 377 -22.49 8.13 -5.66
CA PRO A 377 -21.48 7.50 -4.82
C PRO A 377 -22.07 6.38 -3.93
N GLY A 378 -21.50 5.18 -4.02
CA GLY A 378 -21.94 4.00 -3.26
C GLY A 378 -21.07 3.69 -2.04
N SER A 379 -21.23 2.50 -1.47
CA SER A 379 -20.36 2.06 -0.37
C SER A 379 -19.01 1.56 -0.90
N LEU A 380 -19.02 0.87 -2.04
CA LEU A 380 -17.81 0.52 -2.78
C LEU A 380 -17.49 1.59 -3.81
N HIS A 381 -16.43 2.37 -3.58
CA HIS A 381 -15.98 3.38 -4.54
C HIS A 381 -15.07 2.76 -5.62
N GLY A 382 -14.20 1.85 -5.20
CA GLY A 382 -13.36 1.04 -6.07
C GLY A 382 -12.44 0.13 -5.28
N SER A 383 -11.67 -0.70 -6.00
CA SER A 383 -10.73 -1.66 -5.43
C SER A 383 -9.52 -1.81 -6.34
N GLY A 384 -8.33 -2.06 -5.78
CA GLY A 384 -7.07 -2.15 -6.53
C GLY A 384 -6.84 -3.45 -7.32
N ALA A 385 -7.88 -4.27 -7.53
CA ALA A 385 -7.79 -5.51 -8.31
C ALA A 385 -9.16 -5.88 -8.88
N PRO A 386 -9.25 -6.40 -10.12
CA PRO A 386 -10.52 -6.80 -10.70
C PRO A 386 -11.11 -8.03 -9.98
N HIS A 387 -12.44 -8.12 -9.95
CA HIS A 387 -13.21 -9.20 -9.31
C HIS A 387 -13.01 -9.38 -7.79
N ARG A 388 -12.27 -8.50 -7.11
CA ARG A 388 -12.04 -8.56 -5.66
C ARG A 388 -13.35 -8.48 -4.87
N SER A 389 -14.29 -7.68 -5.37
CA SER A 389 -15.64 -7.54 -4.82
C SER A 389 -16.51 -8.80 -4.98
N LEU A 390 -16.14 -9.68 -5.92
CA LEU A 390 -16.80 -10.94 -6.26
C LEU A 390 -16.14 -12.17 -5.62
N GLY A 391 -14.89 -12.05 -5.14
CA GLY A 391 -14.06 -13.19 -4.74
C GLY A 391 -14.78 -14.24 -3.88
N ARG A 392 -15.46 -13.80 -2.82
CA ARG A 392 -16.21 -14.68 -1.90
C ARG A 392 -17.46 -15.33 -2.48
N PHE A 393 -17.97 -14.83 -3.61
CA PHE A 393 -19.16 -15.35 -4.27
C PHE A 393 -18.82 -16.23 -5.47
N LEU A 394 -17.59 -16.17 -6.00
CA LEU A 394 -17.23 -16.88 -7.23
C LEU A 394 -17.56 -18.37 -7.19
N GLY A 395 -17.37 -19.03 -6.04
CA GLY A 395 -17.75 -20.44 -5.82
C GLY A 395 -19.27 -20.75 -5.85
N CYS A 396 -20.11 -19.73 -5.77
CA CYS A 396 -21.58 -19.83 -5.81
C CYS A 396 -22.19 -19.19 -7.06
N LEU A 397 -21.40 -18.46 -7.85
CA LEU A 397 -21.82 -17.88 -9.14
C LEU A 397 -21.87 -18.94 -10.25
N PRO A 398 -22.60 -18.69 -11.35
CA PRO A 398 -22.68 -19.59 -12.50
C PRO A 398 -21.30 -20.09 -12.94
N GLN A 399 -21.20 -21.39 -13.21
CA GLN A 399 -19.92 -22.03 -13.57
C GLN A 399 -19.30 -21.38 -14.81
N THR A 400 -20.09 -21.07 -15.83
CA THR A 400 -19.63 -20.39 -17.05
C THR A 400 -18.99 -19.04 -16.75
N PHE A 401 -19.64 -18.20 -15.93
CA PHE A 401 -19.09 -16.91 -15.52
C PHE A 401 -17.80 -17.08 -14.69
N ARG A 402 -17.78 -18.05 -13.77
CA ARG A 402 -16.58 -18.37 -12.98
C ARG A 402 -15.42 -18.76 -13.88
N ASP A 403 -15.65 -19.65 -14.83
CA ASP A 403 -14.60 -20.16 -15.72
C ASP A 403 -14.06 -19.06 -16.64
N GLU A 404 -14.90 -18.12 -17.09
CA GLU A 404 -14.48 -16.92 -17.81
C GLU A 404 -13.57 -16.02 -16.95
N VAL A 405 -13.98 -15.71 -15.71
CA VAL A 405 -13.18 -14.87 -14.79
C VAL A 405 -11.84 -15.53 -14.47
N LEU A 406 -11.84 -16.84 -14.18
CA LEU A 406 -10.61 -17.61 -13.92
C LEU A 406 -9.74 -17.72 -15.18
N GLY A 407 -10.36 -17.83 -16.36
CA GLY A 407 -9.68 -17.79 -17.66
C GLY A 407 -8.93 -16.48 -17.87
N HIS A 408 -9.58 -15.34 -17.63
CA HIS A 408 -8.95 -14.02 -17.71
C HIS A 408 -7.77 -13.86 -16.74
N GLN A 409 -7.88 -14.38 -15.52
CA GLN A 409 -6.77 -14.38 -14.56
C GLN A 409 -5.57 -15.20 -15.07
N ARG A 410 -5.81 -16.39 -15.64
CA ARG A 410 -4.76 -17.22 -16.24
C ARG A 410 -4.09 -16.55 -17.44
N THR A 411 -4.87 -15.94 -18.32
CA THR A 411 -4.33 -15.18 -19.46
C THR A 411 -3.46 -14.02 -18.98
N TRP A 412 -3.93 -13.29 -17.96
CA TRP A 412 -3.17 -12.18 -17.38
C TRP A 412 -1.84 -12.65 -16.75
N GLU A 413 -1.85 -13.77 -16.03
CA GLU A 413 -0.63 -14.37 -15.50
C GLU A 413 0.36 -14.77 -16.63
N GLY A 414 -0.14 -15.40 -17.71
CA GLY A 414 0.69 -15.82 -18.85
C GLY A 414 1.35 -14.67 -19.62
N GLU A 415 0.70 -13.51 -19.73
CA GLU A 415 1.24 -12.34 -20.45
C GLU A 415 2.42 -11.65 -19.73
N ARG A 416 2.59 -11.88 -18.42
CA ARG A 416 3.47 -11.07 -17.55
C ARG A 416 4.87 -11.63 -17.35
N GLY A 417 5.10 -12.90 -17.67
CA GLY A 417 6.40 -13.57 -17.41
C GLY A 417 6.80 -13.57 -15.92
N ALA A 418 5.83 -13.43 -15.02
CA ALA A 418 5.99 -13.42 -13.57
C ALA A 418 5.05 -14.45 -12.95
N LEU A 419 5.43 -15.00 -11.79
CA LEU A 419 4.57 -15.85 -10.99
C LEU A 419 3.53 -15.00 -10.27
N HIS A 420 2.25 -15.40 -10.29
CA HIS A 420 1.21 -14.70 -9.54
C HIS A 420 0.84 -15.51 -8.30
N ALA A 421 0.76 -14.84 -7.14
CA ALA A 421 0.37 -15.49 -5.89
C ALA A 421 -0.70 -14.72 -5.12
N GLU A 422 -1.70 -15.45 -4.62
CA GLU A 422 -2.64 -14.93 -3.63
C GLU A 422 -1.98 -14.91 -2.24
N VAL A 423 -2.08 -13.79 -1.52
CA VAL A 423 -1.68 -13.74 -0.11
C VAL A 423 -2.81 -14.33 0.74
N VAL A 424 -2.59 -15.53 1.26
CA VAL A 424 -3.58 -16.28 2.03
C VAL A 424 -3.33 -16.09 3.51
N TRP A 425 -4.32 -15.58 4.22
CA TRP A 425 -4.25 -15.35 5.67
C TRP A 425 -5.60 -15.60 6.32
N THR A 426 -5.57 -15.87 7.63
CA THR A 426 -6.75 -16.11 8.44
C THR A 426 -6.65 -15.41 9.79
N ARG A 427 -7.76 -14.81 10.24
CA ARG A 427 -7.92 -14.28 11.61
C ARG A 427 -8.69 -15.31 12.43
N ALA A 428 -8.29 -15.63 13.66
CA ALA A 428 -8.95 -16.67 14.45
C ALA A 428 -10.48 -16.44 14.60
N ASP A 429 -10.92 -15.19 14.69
CA ASP A 429 -12.28 -14.74 14.96
C ASP A 429 -13.06 -14.22 13.72
N SER A 430 -12.49 -14.25 12.51
CA SER A 430 -13.24 -13.85 11.30
C SER A 430 -14.22 -14.95 10.86
N PRO A 431 -15.48 -14.68 10.51
CA PRO A 431 -16.37 -15.69 9.95
C PRO A 431 -15.71 -16.43 8.76
N PRO A 432 -15.79 -17.78 8.67
CA PRO A 432 -15.19 -18.56 7.57
C PRO A 432 -15.57 -17.99 6.20
N SER A 433 -16.80 -17.47 6.09
CA SER A 433 -17.37 -16.88 4.89
C SER A 433 -16.70 -15.62 4.35
N LEU A 434 -15.96 -14.89 5.18
CA LEU A 434 -15.17 -13.75 4.72
C LEU A 434 -13.78 -14.15 4.22
N ARG A 435 -13.39 -15.43 4.41
CA ARG A 435 -12.06 -15.97 4.10
C ARG A 435 -12.00 -16.66 2.74
N TRP A 436 -13.13 -16.97 2.13
CA TRP A 436 -13.19 -17.62 0.83
C TRP A 436 -13.04 -16.60 -0.29
N ALA A 437 -12.10 -16.85 -1.20
CA ALA A 437 -12.03 -16.14 -2.47
C ALA A 437 -11.51 -17.13 -3.51
N ALA A 438 -12.29 -17.37 -4.58
CA ALA A 438 -11.86 -18.27 -5.65
C ALA A 438 -11.06 -17.47 -6.69
N HIS A 439 -9.77 -17.77 -6.83
CA HIS A 439 -8.90 -17.19 -7.86
C HIS A 439 -8.29 -18.31 -8.70
N ALA A 440 -7.58 -17.98 -9.78
CA ALA A 440 -6.91 -18.92 -10.68
C ALA A 440 -5.38 -18.82 -10.65
N TRP A 441 -4.82 -18.00 -9.76
CA TRP A 441 -3.36 -17.80 -9.66
C TRP A 441 -2.63 -19.12 -9.44
N SER A 442 -1.46 -19.28 -10.05
CA SER A 442 -0.65 -20.50 -9.96
C SER A 442 -0.13 -20.82 -8.55
N SER A 443 -0.01 -19.79 -7.70
CA SER A 443 0.66 -19.87 -6.41
C SER A 443 -0.12 -19.24 -5.25
N GLU A 444 0.22 -19.61 -4.02
CA GLU A 444 -0.33 -19.04 -2.78
C GLU A 444 0.80 -18.73 -1.79
N VAL A 445 0.85 -17.51 -1.23
CA VAL A 445 1.75 -17.16 -0.12
C VAL A 445 0.99 -17.31 1.19
N ILE A 446 1.37 -18.29 2.00
CA ILE A 446 0.66 -18.64 3.23
C ILE A 446 1.19 -17.79 4.40
N CYS A 447 0.38 -16.83 4.84
CA CYS A 447 0.67 -15.94 5.98
C CYS A 447 -0.33 -16.21 7.11
N ASN A 448 -0.19 -17.33 7.84
CA ASN A 448 -1.11 -17.77 8.89
C ASN A 448 -2.52 -18.13 8.35
N GLY A 449 -2.60 -19.21 7.57
CA GLY A 449 -3.87 -19.74 7.03
C GLY A 449 -3.69 -21.15 6.47
N ALA A 450 -4.81 -21.81 6.14
CA ALA A 450 -4.76 -23.09 5.44
C ALA A 450 -4.70 -22.87 3.91
N PRO A 451 -3.88 -23.64 3.18
CA PRO A 451 -3.84 -23.61 1.72
C PRO A 451 -5.21 -23.98 1.14
N ARG A 452 -5.61 -23.33 0.04
CA ARG A 452 -6.97 -23.50 -0.51
C ARG A 452 -7.10 -24.67 -1.48
N MET A 453 -6.02 -25.04 -2.18
CA MET A 453 -6.03 -26.13 -3.17
C MET A 453 -4.73 -26.95 -3.13
N ALA A 454 -4.82 -28.26 -3.36
CA ALA A 454 -3.66 -29.16 -3.39
C ALA A 454 -2.75 -28.98 -4.63
N SER A 455 -3.30 -28.45 -5.74
CA SER A 455 -2.60 -28.34 -7.03
C SER A 455 -1.79 -27.05 -7.24
N ARG A 456 -1.73 -26.14 -6.25
CA ARG A 456 -0.99 -24.87 -6.35
C ARG A 456 0.37 -24.93 -5.70
N ARG A 457 1.33 -24.17 -6.25
CA ARG A 457 2.62 -23.95 -5.60
C ARG A 457 2.39 -23.17 -4.31
N ARG A 458 2.76 -23.77 -3.18
CA ARG A 458 2.70 -23.15 -1.86
C ARG A 458 4.01 -22.44 -1.59
N LEU A 459 3.92 -21.16 -1.26
CA LEU A 459 5.03 -20.31 -0.92
C LEU A 459 4.86 -19.85 0.53
N ARG A 460 5.97 -19.66 1.22
CA ARG A 460 6.00 -19.05 2.55
C ARG A 460 6.58 -17.64 2.46
N PRO A 461 6.37 -16.78 3.46
CA PRO A 461 6.98 -15.44 3.47
C PRO A 461 8.52 -15.47 3.36
N GLU A 462 9.16 -16.56 3.79
CA GLU A 462 10.60 -16.78 3.67
C GLU A 462 11.08 -16.99 2.23
N ASP A 463 10.18 -17.40 1.33
CA ASP A 463 10.45 -17.57 -0.09
C ASP A 463 10.34 -16.24 -0.86
N VAL A 464 9.65 -15.25 -0.28
CA VAL A 464 9.37 -13.96 -0.90
C VAL A 464 10.47 -12.96 -0.58
N MET A 465 11.12 -12.47 -1.63
CA MET A 465 12.11 -11.41 -1.59
C MET A 465 11.48 -10.08 -2.02
N VAL A 466 11.86 -9.00 -1.35
CA VAL A 466 11.34 -7.64 -1.53
C VAL A 466 12.49 -6.69 -1.85
N ARG A 467 12.31 -5.81 -2.84
CA ARG A 467 13.27 -4.73 -3.15
C ARG A 467 12.53 -3.43 -3.45
N ALA A 468 13.09 -2.31 -3.01
CA ALA A 468 12.61 -0.98 -3.41
C ALA A 468 13.18 -0.59 -4.79
N ALA A 469 12.31 -0.42 -5.79
CA ALA A 469 12.63 0.13 -7.10
C ALA A 469 12.15 1.59 -7.21
N PRO A 470 12.62 2.41 -8.18
CA PRO A 470 12.14 3.79 -8.35
C PRO A 470 10.61 3.91 -8.46
N GLU A 471 9.96 2.93 -9.06
CA GLU A 471 8.52 2.84 -9.30
C GLU A 471 7.69 2.32 -8.11
N GLY A 472 8.33 1.76 -7.08
CA GLY A 472 7.70 1.13 -5.91
C GLY A 472 8.41 -0.15 -5.49
N PHE A 473 7.82 -0.93 -4.60
CA PHE A 473 8.34 -2.25 -4.24
C PHE A 473 8.10 -3.30 -5.35
N VAL A 474 9.11 -4.14 -5.56
CA VAL A 474 9.04 -5.31 -6.45
C VAL A 474 9.31 -6.58 -5.65
N PHE A 475 8.72 -7.69 -6.11
CA PHE A 475 8.81 -8.99 -5.44
C PHE A 475 9.41 -10.04 -6.37
N ALA A 476 10.15 -10.97 -5.79
CA ALA A 476 10.65 -12.15 -6.47
C ALA A 476 10.75 -13.33 -5.50
N LEU A 477 10.91 -14.53 -6.02
CA LEU A 477 11.34 -15.68 -5.23
C LEU A 477 12.85 -15.64 -5.02
N ARG A 478 13.36 -16.46 -4.08
CA ARG A 478 14.80 -16.61 -3.83
C ARG A 478 15.60 -17.06 -5.06
N ASP A 479 15.00 -17.86 -5.93
CA ASP A 479 15.58 -18.29 -7.21
C ASP A 479 15.58 -17.20 -8.28
N GLY A 480 14.97 -16.05 -7.97
CA GLY A 480 14.89 -14.90 -8.84
C GLY A 480 13.67 -14.85 -9.76
N THR A 481 12.72 -15.76 -9.61
CA THR A 481 11.45 -15.70 -10.35
C THR A 481 10.67 -14.46 -9.94
N PRO A 482 10.31 -13.53 -10.85
CA PRO A 482 9.49 -12.37 -10.52
C PRO A 482 8.14 -12.79 -9.93
N LEU A 483 7.65 -12.07 -8.92
CA LEU A 483 6.43 -12.40 -8.20
C LEU A 483 5.47 -11.20 -8.18
N VAL A 484 4.18 -11.45 -8.41
CA VAL A 484 3.10 -10.48 -8.25
C VAL A 484 2.14 -10.98 -7.19
N LEU A 485 1.89 -10.16 -6.17
CA LEU A 485 1.05 -10.50 -5.04
C LEU A 485 -0.37 -9.94 -5.21
N HIS A 486 -1.36 -10.77 -4.91
CA HIS A 486 -2.78 -10.45 -5.06
C HIS A 486 -3.54 -10.60 -3.75
N GLN A 487 -4.64 -9.84 -3.64
CA GLN A 487 -5.66 -10.05 -2.63
C GLN A 487 -7.03 -10.09 -3.28
N GLY A 488 -7.62 -11.27 -3.30
CA GLY A 488 -8.87 -11.56 -3.98
C GLY A 488 -10.14 -11.29 -3.20
N HIS A 489 -10.05 -10.72 -1.99
CA HIS A 489 -11.18 -10.47 -1.10
C HIS A 489 -11.15 -9.08 -0.46
N MET A 490 -12.31 -8.61 0.00
CA MET A 490 -12.51 -7.26 0.52
C MET A 490 -12.10 -7.06 1.99
N LEU A 491 -11.42 -8.02 2.64
CA LEU A 491 -10.94 -7.79 4.01
C LEU A 491 -9.82 -6.75 4.00
N ALA A 492 -9.89 -5.81 4.93
CA ALA A 492 -8.88 -4.78 5.08
C ALA A 492 -7.53 -5.40 5.52
N PRO A 493 -6.40 -5.05 4.86
CA PRO A 493 -5.07 -5.53 5.26
C PRO A 493 -4.72 -5.27 6.74
N ARG A 494 -5.26 -4.21 7.35
CA ARG A 494 -5.07 -3.92 8.78
C ARG A 494 -5.54 -5.03 9.74
N ALA A 495 -6.43 -5.91 9.28
CA ALA A 495 -6.95 -7.03 10.06
C ALA A 495 -6.15 -8.33 9.82
N SER A 496 -5.19 -8.32 8.90
CA SER A 496 -4.34 -9.47 8.61
C SER A 496 -3.12 -9.49 9.52
N PRO A 497 -2.42 -10.64 9.59
CA PRO A 497 -1.15 -10.73 10.27
C PRO A 497 -0.13 -9.70 9.80
N ARG A 498 0.82 -9.28 10.66
CA ARG A 498 1.84 -8.26 10.33
C ARG A 498 2.53 -8.51 8.98
N VAL A 499 2.98 -9.73 8.70
CA VAL A 499 3.66 -10.07 7.43
C VAL A 499 2.71 -10.07 6.23
N ALA A 500 1.46 -10.51 6.38
CA ALA A 500 0.46 -10.40 5.33
C ALA A 500 0.15 -8.93 5.02
N ARG A 501 0.01 -8.11 6.07
CA ARG A 501 -0.24 -6.67 5.96
C ARG A 501 0.92 -5.97 5.25
N LEU A 502 2.16 -6.30 5.63
CA LEU A 502 3.38 -5.82 4.97
C LEU A 502 3.33 -6.14 3.48
N LEU A 503 3.19 -7.41 3.10
CA LEU A 503 3.14 -7.83 1.70
C LEU A 503 2.04 -7.13 0.90
N LEU A 504 0.84 -7.02 1.47
CA LEU A 504 -0.31 -6.38 0.82
C LEU A 504 -0.16 -4.87 0.68
N GLU A 505 0.33 -4.17 1.71
CA GLU A 505 0.56 -2.72 1.64
C GLU A 505 1.71 -2.37 0.69
N LEU A 506 2.80 -3.14 0.69
CA LEU A 506 3.91 -2.95 -0.25
C LEU A 506 3.50 -3.28 -1.69
N ALA A 507 2.69 -4.32 -1.91
CA ALA A 507 2.18 -4.66 -3.25
C ALA A 507 1.20 -3.63 -3.81
N MET A 508 0.52 -2.90 -2.92
CA MET A 508 -0.32 -1.76 -3.29
C MET A 508 0.47 -0.46 -3.46
N GLU A 509 1.73 -0.41 -3.00
CA GLU A 509 2.59 0.74 -3.21
C GLU A 509 2.90 0.91 -4.70
N GLY A 510 2.91 2.15 -5.17
CA GLY A 510 3.25 2.47 -6.55
C GLY A 510 2.07 2.35 -7.52
N ALA A 511 0.86 2.04 -7.07
CA ALA A 511 -0.32 1.99 -7.92
C ALA A 511 -1.55 2.73 -7.36
N ARG A 512 -2.15 3.63 -8.16
CA ARG A 512 -3.41 4.32 -7.83
C ARG A 512 -4.62 3.56 -8.38
N HIS A 513 -5.71 3.47 -7.65
CA HIS A 513 -6.98 2.87 -8.13
C HIS A 513 -8.15 3.77 -7.72
N PRO A 514 -9.31 3.71 -8.39
CA PRO A 514 -10.45 4.57 -8.05
C PRO A 514 -10.84 4.46 -6.57
N GLY A 515 -10.84 5.58 -5.87
CA GLY A 515 -11.36 5.78 -4.53
C GLY A 515 -12.42 6.88 -4.52
N GLY A 516 -13.04 7.12 -3.37
CA GLY A 516 -13.98 8.24 -3.20
C GLY A 516 -13.30 9.60 -3.28
N PHE A 517 -14.07 10.65 -3.55
CA PHE A 517 -13.57 12.02 -3.47
C PHE A 517 -13.33 12.40 -2.00
N ASP A 518 -12.18 13.01 -1.72
CA ASP A 518 -11.74 13.38 -0.38
C ASP A 518 -11.57 14.91 -0.28
N TRP A 519 -12.39 15.55 0.56
CA TRP A 519 -12.31 16.98 0.88
C TRP A 519 -11.13 17.32 1.81
N ARG A 520 -10.37 16.32 2.26
CA ARG A 520 -9.18 16.47 3.10
C ARG A 520 -9.52 17.21 4.39
N GLU A 521 -8.71 18.18 4.80
CA GLU A 521 -8.88 18.92 6.04
C GLU A 521 -10.21 19.69 6.07
N LEU A 522 -10.74 20.09 4.90
CA LEU A 522 -12.08 20.70 4.77
C LEU A 522 -13.20 19.71 5.07
N GLY A 523 -12.94 18.40 5.00
CA GLY A 523 -13.89 17.34 5.37
C GLY A 523 -14.38 17.44 6.83
N ASN A 524 -13.74 18.27 7.65
CA ASN A 524 -14.14 18.58 9.02
C ASN A 524 -15.15 19.72 9.17
N LEU A 525 -15.49 20.41 8.08
CA LEU A 525 -16.43 21.52 8.12
C LEU A 525 -17.87 21.05 8.40
N PRO A 526 -18.71 21.91 9.00
CA PRO A 526 -20.10 21.57 9.33
C PRO A 526 -20.96 21.23 8.11
N ARG A 527 -20.62 21.77 6.94
CA ARG A 527 -21.36 21.54 5.70
C ARG A 527 -20.36 21.42 4.56
N LEU A 528 -20.61 20.49 3.65
CA LEU A 528 -19.84 20.29 2.41
C LEU A 528 -20.80 20.26 1.22
N PRO A 529 -20.43 20.90 0.10
CA PRO A 529 -21.28 20.94 -1.08
C PRO A 529 -21.29 19.60 -1.82
N ARG A 530 -22.37 19.34 -2.57
CA ARG A 530 -22.39 18.30 -3.61
C ARG A 530 -21.35 18.67 -4.66
N LEU A 531 -20.52 17.71 -5.08
CA LEU A 531 -19.55 17.92 -6.14
C LEU A 531 -19.93 17.12 -7.38
N THR A 532 -20.06 17.81 -8.51
CA THR A 532 -20.39 17.21 -9.80
C THR A 532 -19.35 17.52 -10.86
N TRP A 533 -19.24 16.64 -11.86
CA TRP A 533 -18.45 16.85 -13.06
C TRP A 533 -19.21 16.28 -14.25
N ARG A 534 -19.53 17.11 -15.26
CA ARG A 534 -20.35 16.71 -16.43
C ARG A 534 -21.65 15.99 -16.04
N GLY A 535 -22.33 16.49 -15.02
CA GLY A 535 -23.54 15.89 -14.46
C GLY A 535 -23.34 14.63 -13.61
N GLN A 536 -22.13 14.06 -13.56
CA GLN A 536 -21.81 12.92 -12.70
C GLN A 536 -21.54 13.38 -11.26
N ILE A 537 -22.15 12.71 -10.28
CA ILE A 537 -21.95 13.01 -8.87
C ILE A 537 -20.65 12.36 -8.37
N LEU A 538 -19.65 13.18 -8.07
CA LEU A 538 -18.36 12.71 -7.52
C LEU A 538 -18.44 12.56 -5.99
N CYS A 539 -19.09 13.53 -5.33
CA CYS A 539 -19.29 13.57 -3.89
C CYS A 539 -20.70 14.10 -3.58
N LEU A 540 -21.38 13.50 -2.61
CA LEU A 540 -22.66 13.96 -2.10
C LEU A 540 -22.47 15.14 -1.13
N ALA A 541 -23.46 16.02 -1.05
CA ALA A 541 -23.52 17.03 0.00
C ALA A 541 -23.53 16.36 1.37
N ARG A 542 -22.80 16.94 2.33
CA ARG A 542 -22.67 16.43 3.69
C ARG A 542 -22.91 17.50 4.73
N TRP A 543 -23.48 17.09 5.86
CA TRP A 543 -23.65 17.93 7.03
C TRP A 543 -23.17 17.21 8.27
N ARG A 544 -22.36 17.87 9.10
CA ARG A 544 -22.00 17.34 10.40
C ARG A 544 -23.03 17.81 11.42
N PRO A 545 -23.65 16.87 12.15
CA PRO A 545 -24.47 17.24 13.28
C PRO A 545 -23.58 17.89 14.36
N GLY A 546 -23.75 19.19 14.60
CA GLY A 546 -23.19 19.91 15.75
C GLY A 546 -23.99 21.17 16.10
N GLY A 547 -24.32 21.36 17.38
CA GLY A 547 -25.07 22.53 17.87
C GLY A 547 -26.24 22.21 18.82
N PRO A 548 -26.92 23.25 19.36
CA PRO A 548 -27.95 23.12 20.39
C PRO A 548 -29.29 22.53 19.92
N TYR A 549 -29.45 22.10 18.65
CA TYR A 549 -30.65 21.37 18.21
C TYR A 549 -30.85 20.03 18.96
N SER A 550 -29.85 19.61 19.74
CA SER A 550 -29.86 18.40 20.57
C SER A 550 -30.49 18.57 21.96
N ARG A 551 -30.85 19.79 22.39
CA ARG A 551 -31.37 20.06 23.74
C ARG A 551 -32.53 21.06 23.74
N GLU A 552 -33.70 20.55 24.12
CA GLU A 552 -34.76 21.26 24.87
C GLU A 552 -35.85 22.07 24.14
N ARG A 553 -35.76 22.45 22.85
CA ARG A 553 -36.86 23.20 22.18
C ARG A 553 -37.53 22.44 21.03
N ALA A 554 -38.86 22.33 21.06
CA ALA A 554 -39.66 21.86 19.93
C ALA A 554 -39.40 22.75 18.69
N GLY A 555 -39.12 22.12 17.55
CA GLY A 555 -38.81 22.83 16.28
C GLY A 555 -37.33 23.13 16.04
N ALA A 556 -36.45 23.04 17.04
CA ALA A 556 -35.03 23.40 16.88
C ALA A 556 -34.28 22.62 15.78
N LEU A 557 -34.64 21.35 15.55
CA LEU A 557 -34.07 20.56 14.45
C LEU A 557 -34.59 21.03 13.08
N ARG A 558 -35.86 21.45 12.98
CA ARG A 558 -36.44 22.01 11.75
C ARG A 558 -35.76 23.33 11.42
N ASP A 559 -35.61 24.22 12.40
CA ASP A 559 -34.93 25.50 12.24
C ASP A 559 -33.47 25.31 11.78
N TRP A 560 -32.75 24.37 12.42
CA TRP A 560 -31.40 24.03 12.02
C TRP A 560 -31.34 23.45 10.61
N ARG A 561 -32.28 22.56 10.26
CA ARG A 561 -32.39 21.94 8.94
C ARG A 561 -32.55 23.02 7.87
N GLU A 562 -33.49 23.93 8.06
CA GLU A 562 -33.79 25.03 7.14
C GLU A 562 -32.62 26.01 7.02
N ALA A 563 -32.03 26.43 8.14
CA ALA A 563 -30.88 27.33 8.16
C ALA A 563 -29.65 26.76 7.43
N ASN A 564 -29.49 25.43 7.45
CA ASN A 564 -28.34 24.75 6.84
C ASN A 564 -28.65 24.10 5.48
N GLY A 565 -29.89 24.24 4.98
CA GLY A 565 -30.33 23.63 3.72
C GLY A 565 -30.24 22.10 3.72
N VAL A 566 -30.51 21.47 4.87
CA VAL A 566 -30.50 20.01 5.03
C VAL A 566 -31.84 19.46 4.51
N PRO A 567 -31.85 18.42 3.66
CA PRO A 567 -33.10 17.78 3.24
C PRO A 567 -33.86 17.14 4.41
N ARG A 568 -35.17 16.91 4.26
CA ARG A 568 -35.97 16.18 5.26
C ARG A 568 -35.47 14.75 5.42
N VAL A 569 -35.21 14.08 4.30
CA VAL A 569 -34.70 12.71 4.24
C VAL A 569 -33.21 12.72 3.92
N VAL A 570 -32.43 12.12 4.81
CA VAL A 570 -30.97 12.05 4.71
C VAL A 570 -30.46 10.65 5.05
N CYS A 571 -29.27 10.32 4.56
CA CYS A 571 -28.54 9.16 5.04
C CYS A 571 -27.68 9.55 6.24
N LEU A 572 -28.03 9.08 7.43
CA LEU A 572 -27.17 9.12 8.60
C LEU A 572 -26.00 8.14 8.40
N VAL A 573 -24.79 8.66 8.41
CA VAL A 573 -23.56 7.89 8.26
C VAL A 573 -22.80 7.84 9.57
N GLU A 574 -22.66 6.63 10.12
CA GLU A 574 -21.90 6.33 11.33
C GLU A 574 -20.81 5.31 10.97
N ASN A 575 -19.56 5.75 10.92
CA ASN A 575 -18.45 4.96 10.37
C ASN A 575 -18.72 4.54 8.89
N GLU A 576 -18.93 3.24 8.63
CA GLU A 576 -19.30 2.70 7.31
C GLU A 576 -20.80 2.32 7.21
N ARG A 577 -21.59 2.64 8.24
CA ARG A 577 -23.02 2.35 8.28
C ARG A 577 -23.80 3.55 7.77
N ARG A 578 -24.54 3.33 6.69
CA ARG A 578 -25.52 4.29 6.16
C ARG A 578 -26.91 3.86 6.59
N LEU A 579 -27.68 4.76 7.17
CA LEU A 579 -29.05 4.54 7.60
C LEU A 579 -29.91 5.71 7.10
N PRO A 580 -30.84 5.48 6.17
CA PRO A 580 -31.77 6.53 5.78
C PRO A 580 -32.70 6.86 6.95
N ILE A 581 -32.85 8.15 7.24
CA ILE A 581 -33.71 8.66 8.30
C ILE A 581 -34.53 9.85 7.79
N ASP A 582 -35.76 9.96 8.29
CA ASP A 582 -36.58 11.16 8.15
C ASP A 582 -36.38 12.02 9.41
N LEU A 583 -35.76 13.21 9.25
CA LEU A 583 -35.48 14.11 10.36
C LEU A 583 -36.74 14.71 10.99
N GLU A 584 -37.89 14.63 10.33
CA GLU A 584 -39.16 15.09 10.87
C GLU A 584 -39.89 14.01 11.69
N SER A 585 -39.56 12.73 11.51
CA SER A 585 -40.09 11.62 12.31
C SER A 585 -39.50 11.57 13.72
N HIS A 586 -40.26 11.10 14.71
CA HIS A 586 -39.76 10.89 16.07
C HIS A 586 -38.57 9.92 16.09
N TRP A 587 -38.64 8.83 15.33
CA TRP A 587 -37.57 7.84 15.30
C TRP A 587 -36.30 8.35 14.61
N GLY A 588 -36.41 9.06 13.48
CA GLY A 588 -35.24 9.61 12.80
C GLY A 588 -34.49 10.63 13.67
N ARG A 589 -35.23 11.43 14.46
CA ARG A 589 -34.65 12.30 15.50
C ARG A 589 -33.93 11.48 16.58
N ALA A 590 -34.56 10.42 17.08
CA ALA A 590 -33.97 9.55 18.09
C ALA A 590 -32.66 8.89 17.60
N GLU A 591 -32.59 8.43 16.35
CA GLU A 591 -31.36 7.87 15.76
C GLU A 591 -30.26 8.91 15.58
N LEU A 592 -30.61 10.13 15.14
CA LEU A 592 -29.64 11.23 15.05
C LEU A 592 -29.06 11.55 16.43
N LEU A 593 -29.91 11.66 17.45
CA LEU A 593 -29.50 11.90 18.84
C LEU A 593 -28.61 10.75 19.34
N ARG A 594 -29.00 9.49 19.11
CA ARG A 594 -28.19 8.31 19.47
C ARG A 594 -26.80 8.38 18.84
N ALA A 595 -26.70 8.64 17.55
CA ALA A 595 -25.42 8.69 16.84
C ALA A 595 -24.56 9.89 17.29
N SER A 596 -25.18 11.03 17.61
CA SER A 596 -24.47 12.24 18.09
C SER A 596 -23.89 12.11 19.50
N ARG A 597 -24.39 11.17 20.32
CA ARG A 597 -23.91 10.95 21.70
C ARG A 597 -22.61 10.15 21.78
N SER A 598 -22.15 9.55 20.69
CA SER A 598 -20.93 8.73 20.67
C SER A 598 -19.71 9.58 20.26
N PRO A 599 -18.80 9.93 21.20
CA PRO A 599 -17.64 10.77 20.89
C PRO A 599 -16.65 10.10 19.94
N ALA A 600 -16.70 8.77 19.84
CA ALA A 600 -15.78 7.95 19.05
C ALA A 600 -16.24 7.73 17.59
N ALA A 601 -17.50 8.04 17.24
CA ALA A 601 -18.03 7.81 15.91
C ALA A 601 -17.87 9.05 15.03
N SER A 602 -17.22 8.91 13.86
CA SER A 602 -17.40 9.89 12.79
C SER A 602 -18.84 9.83 12.30
N CYS A 603 -19.64 10.81 12.69
CA CYS A 603 -21.07 10.92 12.38
C CYS A 603 -21.30 12.11 11.45
N TYR A 604 -21.97 11.88 10.33
CA TYR A 604 -22.40 12.93 9.40
C TYR A 604 -23.66 12.50 8.64
N LEU A 605 -24.35 13.46 8.05
CA LEU A 605 -25.51 13.26 7.19
C LEU A 605 -25.06 13.40 5.73
N GLU A 606 -25.50 12.52 4.86
CA GLU A 606 -25.40 12.62 3.40
C GLU A 606 -26.78 12.89 2.80
N GLU A 607 -26.83 13.70 1.74
CA GLU A 607 -28.06 13.87 0.98
C GLU A 607 -28.49 12.53 0.35
N ALA A 608 -29.79 12.29 0.29
CA ALA A 608 -30.35 11.09 -0.33
C ALA A 608 -31.65 11.43 -1.09
N PRO A 609 -31.59 12.33 -2.09
CA PRO A 609 -32.80 12.83 -2.76
C PRO A 609 -33.64 11.72 -3.40
N TRP A 610 -33.00 10.62 -3.84
CA TRP A 610 -33.73 9.48 -4.41
C TRP A 610 -34.52 8.66 -3.40
N LEU A 611 -34.33 8.88 -2.10
CA LEU A 611 -35.10 8.24 -1.04
C LEU A 611 -36.30 9.07 -0.61
N GLU A 612 -36.29 10.38 -0.84
CA GLU A 612 -37.38 11.27 -0.46
C GLU A 612 -38.66 11.00 -1.26
N GLU A 613 -38.51 10.69 -2.55
CA GLU A 613 -39.61 10.33 -3.46
C GLU A 613 -39.62 8.82 -3.78
N ALA A 614 -38.97 8.00 -2.96
CA ALA A 614 -38.87 6.56 -3.22
C ALA A 614 -40.24 5.89 -3.14
N THR A 615 -40.58 5.13 -4.16
CA THR A 615 -41.80 4.31 -4.21
C THR A 615 -41.44 2.83 -4.23
N ALA A 616 -42.48 1.98 -4.15
CA ALA A 616 -42.32 0.56 -4.41
C ALA A 616 -41.78 0.26 -5.82
N ARG A 617 -41.77 1.19 -6.78
CA ARG A 617 -41.22 0.99 -8.14
C ARG A 617 -39.76 1.44 -8.28
N THR A 618 -39.26 2.25 -7.35
CA THR A 618 -37.89 2.79 -7.40
C THR A 618 -36.85 1.67 -7.42
N VAL A 619 -35.87 1.79 -8.31
CA VAL A 619 -34.77 0.84 -8.49
C VAL A 619 -33.51 1.45 -7.91
N VAL A 620 -32.88 0.73 -6.98
CA VAL A 620 -31.57 1.06 -6.42
C VAL A 620 -30.71 -0.20 -6.44
N CYS A 621 -29.55 -0.13 -7.09
CA CYS A 621 -28.57 -1.21 -7.11
C CYS A 621 -27.14 -0.65 -7.11
N GLU A 622 -26.16 -1.42 -6.64
CA GLU A 622 -24.74 -1.09 -6.74
C GLU A 622 -24.13 -1.87 -7.92
N VAL A 623 -23.60 -1.15 -8.89
CA VAL A 623 -22.97 -1.70 -10.10
C VAL A 623 -21.46 -1.56 -9.97
N VAL A 624 -20.73 -2.65 -10.20
CA VAL A 624 -19.28 -2.74 -9.95
C VAL A 624 -18.56 -3.39 -11.15
N PRO A 625 -18.33 -2.66 -12.25
CA PRO A 625 -17.49 -3.13 -13.35
C PRO A 625 -16.03 -3.35 -12.94
N SER A 626 -15.41 -4.37 -13.52
CA SER A 626 -13.96 -4.57 -13.48
C SER A 626 -13.29 -3.96 -14.71
N PHE A 627 -12.11 -3.39 -14.51
CA PHE A 627 -11.30 -2.80 -15.56
C PHE A 627 -9.90 -3.39 -15.54
N ARG A 628 -9.33 -3.52 -16.73
CA ARG A 628 -7.92 -3.85 -16.96
C ARG A 628 -7.23 -2.65 -17.57
N HIS A 629 -6.05 -2.34 -17.08
CA HIS A 629 -5.19 -1.31 -17.63
C HIS A 629 -3.97 -2.00 -18.25
N ARG A 630 -3.88 -1.98 -19.59
CA ARG A 630 -2.74 -2.59 -20.29
C ARG A 630 -1.50 -1.73 -20.09
N ARG A 631 -0.50 -2.31 -19.42
CA ARG A 631 0.87 -1.79 -19.41
C ARG A 631 1.82 -2.75 -20.10
N PRO A 632 2.82 -2.22 -20.82
CA PRO A 632 4.01 -3.00 -21.12
C PRO A 632 4.56 -3.54 -19.81
N ALA A 633 4.77 -4.85 -19.73
CA ALA A 633 5.48 -5.42 -18.60
C ALA A 633 6.85 -4.74 -18.51
N PRO A 634 7.28 -4.26 -17.33
CA PRO A 634 8.66 -3.82 -17.18
C PRO A 634 9.57 -4.97 -17.59
N ALA A 635 10.60 -4.68 -18.40
CA ALA A 635 11.51 -5.71 -18.87
C ALA A 635 12.04 -6.49 -17.66
N PRO A 636 11.99 -7.84 -17.69
CA PRO A 636 12.41 -8.65 -16.56
C PRO A 636 13.90 -8.38 -16.32
N ARG A 637 14.20 -7.55 -15.32
CA ARG A 637 15.55 -7.49 -14.78
C ARG A 637 15.67 -8.70 -13.89
N GLN A 638 16.47 -9.67 -14.33
CA GLN A 638 16.79 -10.82 -13.49
C GLN A 638 17.28 -10.29 -12.14
N PRO A 639 16.57 -10.59 -11.05
CA PRO A 639 17.10 -10.32 -9.73
C PRO A 639 18.41 -11.09 -9.60
N ARG A 640 19.46 -10.39 -9.17
CA ARG A 640 20.65 -11.09 -8.69
C ARG A 640 20.24 -11.81 -7.40
N PRO A 641 20.59 -13.10 -7.24
CA PRO A 641 20.31 -13.83 -6.00
C PRO A 641 20.86 -13.02 -4.82
N PRO A 642 20.18 -13.05 -3.66
CA PRO A 642 20.71 -12.39 -2.47
C PRO A 642 22.10 -12.94 -2.19
N THR A 643 23.13 -12.12 -2.38
CA THR A 643 24.37 -12.32 -1.66
C THR A 643 24.03 -12.15 -0.19
N ASP A 644 24.57 -13.02 0.65
CA ASP A 644 24.43 -13.09 2.11
C ASP A 644 25.03 -11.81 2.78
N GLY A 645 24.53 -10.64 2.37
CA GLY A 645 25.09 -9.29 2.60
C GLY A 645 24.86 -8.77 4.01
N THR A 646 24.16 -9.53 4.84
CA THR A 646 23.93 -9.24 6.25
C THR A 646 25.04 -9.72 7.17
N ARG A 647 26.18 -10.20 6.64
CA ARG A 647 27.35 -10.51 7.48
C ARG A 647 27.85 -9.23 8.14
N ILE A 648 27.56 -9.10 9.44
CA ILE A 648 28.24 -8.16 10.31
C ILE A 648 29.73 -8.46 10.21
N HIS A 649 30.51 -7.54 9.64
CA HIS A 649 31.95 -7.70 9.57
C HIS A 649 32.55 -7.39 10.94
N ARG A 650 32.64 -8.42 11.79
CA ARG A 650 33.16 -8.32 13.17
C ARG A 650 34.63 -7.88 13.25
N GLN A 651 35.37 -7.97 12.14
CA GLN A 651 36.76 -7.51 12.01
C GLN A 651 36.89 -6.00 11.77
N TRP A 652 35.79 -5.33 11.44
CA TRP A 652 35.76 -3.89 11.19
C TRP A 652 35.19 -3.14 12.39
N ARG A 653 35.70 -1.94 12.60
CA ARG A 653 35.16 -0.95 13.54
C ARG A 653 34.74 0.28 12.75
N SER A 654 33.56 0.80 13.05
CA SER A 654 33.03 2.01 12.42
C SER A 654 32.79 3.04 13.51
N PHE A 655 33.47 4.17 13.44
CA PHE A 655 33.30 5.31 14.34
C PHE A 655 32.55 6.41 13.61
N THR A 656 31.43 6.84 14.17
CA THR A 656 30.66 8.00 13.73
C THR A 656 31.11 9.22 14.53
N LEU A 657 31.73 10.17 13.84
CA LEU A 657 32.29 11.40 14.41
C LEU A 657 31.41 12.57 13.99
N PHE A 658 30.68 13.17 14.94
CA PHE A 658 29.79 14.30 14.66
C PHE A 658 30.57 15.62 14.70
N ALA A 659 30.74 16.25 13.55
CA ALA A 659 31.53 17.48 13.43
C ALA A 659 31.00 18.31 12.26
N ASP A 660 31.09 19.65 12.38
CA ASP A 660 30.80 20.53 11.25
C ASP A 660 31.79 20.33 10.10
N GLU A 661 31.51 20.88 8.92
CA GLU A 661 32.33 20.61 7.74
C GLU A 661 33.77 21.14 7.81
N ALA A 662 34.01 22.23 8.54
CA ALA A 662 35.35 22.76 8.71
C ALA A 662 36.16 21.88 9.67
N ALA A 663 35.52 21.45 10.77
CA ALA A 663 36.09 20.52 11.75
C ALA A 663 36.38 19.15 11.15
N GLN A 664 35.50 18.61 10.30
CA GLN A 664 35.71 17.31 9.64
C GLN A 664 37.05 17.19 8.91
N ARG A 665 37.46 18.25 8.19
CA ARG A 665 38.74 18.25 7.47
C ARG A 665 39.92 18.24 8.42
N ARG A 666 39.90 19.12 9.44
CA ARG A 666 40.95 19.19 10.46
C ARG A 666 41.10 17.87 11.20
N LEU A 667 39.96 17.33 11.65
CA LEU A 667 39.88 16.07 12.38
C LEU A 667 40.42 14.89 11.55
N LEU A 668 40.05 14.77 10.27
CA LEU A 668 40.51 13.66 9.45
C LEU A 668 42.00 13.74 9.10
N VAL A 669 42.54 14.97 8.92
CA VAL A 669 43.98 15.18 8.73
C VAL A 669 44.73 14.84 10.02
N ALA A 670 44.22 15.26 11.18
CA ALA A 670 44.82 14.98 12.48
C ALA A 670 44.79 13.48 12.83
N LEU A 671 43.72 12.76 12.49
CA LEU A 671 43.59 11.32 12.75
C LEU A 671 44.49 10.45 11.87
N ARG A 672 44.96 10.97 10.72
CA ARG A 672 45.71 10.19 9.72
C ARG A 672 46.90 9.38 10.28
N PRO A 673 47.73 9.91 11.22
CA PRO A 673 48.84 9.15 11.80
C PRO A 673 48.41 7.94 12.62
N MET A 674 47.17 7.92 13.14
CA MET A 674 46.63 6.81 13.93
C MET A 674 46.05 5.68 13.06
N LEU A 675 45.80 5.94 11.77
CA LEU A 675 45.14 5.01 10.86
C LEU A 675 46.12 3.95 10.34
N PRO A 676 45.66 2.72 10.06
CA PRO A 676 46.49 1.66 9.48
C PRO A 676 47.20 2.11 8.19
N ALA A 677 48.45 1.71 8.01
CA ALA A 677 49.20 1.97 6.78
C ALA A 677 48.79 1.02 5.63
N SER A 678 48.26 -0.15 5.96
CA SER A 678 47.91 -1.21 5.02
C SER A 678 46.73 -0.82 4.10
N PRO A 679 46.84 -1.04 2.76
CA PRO A 679 45.74 -0.83 1.83
C PRO A 679 44.54 -1.75 2.12
N GLY A 680 43.33 -1.18 2.13
CA GLY A 680 42.09 -1.92 2.38
C GLY A 680 41.70 -2.01 3.85
N ASP A 681 42.52 -1.47 4.77
CA ASP A 681 42.29 -1.57 6.21
C ASP A 681 41.63 -0.33 6.81
N TRP A 682 41.42 0.75 6.04
CA TRP A 682 40.64 1.89 6.52
C TRP A 682 40.06 2.75 5.40
N HIS A 683 38.98 3.46 5.71
CA HIS A 683 38.41 4.49 4.85
C HIS A 683 37.48 5.37 5.66
N TYR A 684 37.13 6.54 5.12
CA TYR A 684 36.04 7.33 5.69
C TYR A 684 34.96 7.65 4.66
N VAL A 685 33.78 8.00 5.16
CA VAL A 685 32.63 8.47 4.39
C VAL A 685 31.96 9.61 5.16
N ARG A 686 31.54 10.66 4.45
CA ARG A 686 30.90 11.84 5.04
C ARG A 686 29.39 11.78 4.84
N PHE A 687 28.61 12.07 5.87
CA PHE A 687 27.15 12.05 5.82
C PHE A 687 26.57 13.33 6.43
N GLN A 688 25.28 13.51 6.16
CA GLN A 688 24.44 14.52 6.79
C GLN A 688 23.14 13.85 7.24
N GLU A 689 22.86 13.92 8.54
CA GLU A 689 21.64 13.41 9.17
C GLU A 689 20.85 14.60 9.71
N GLY A 690 19.84 15.05 8.95
CA GLY A 690 19.10 16.27 9.24
C GLY A 690 20.03 17.50 9.27
N PRO A 691 20.06 18.27 10.38
CA PRO A 691 20.99 19.39 10.54
C PRO A 691 22.41 18.95 10.93
N ARG A 692 22.62 17.72 11.40
CA ARG A 692 23.91 17.24 11.90
C ARG A 692 24.77 16.71 10.74
N ARG A 693 26.07 17.00 10.80
CA ARG A 693 27.07 16.50 9.86
C ARG A 693 27.96 15.51 10.59
N LEU A 694 28.32 14.42 9.93
CA LEU A 694 29.11 13.36 10.53
C LEU A 694 30.07 12.70 9.54
N VAL A 695 31.10 12.07 10.09
CA VAL A 695 32.04 11.23 9.35
C VAL A 695 32.00 9.83 9.92
N ARG A 696 31.79 8.83 9.08
CA ARG A 696 32.00 7.43 9.43
C ARG A 696 33.41 7.04 9.06
N LEU A 697 34.29 6.94 10.06
CA LEU A 697 35.63 6.40 9.93
C LEU A 697 35.59 4.89 10.18
N ARG A 698 36.09 4.11 9.24
CA ARG A 698 36.07 2.65 9.28
C ARG A 698 37.50 2.14 9.22
N TRP A 699 37.85 1.17 10.07
CA TRP A 699 39.11 0.45 9.93
C TRP A 699 39.01 -1.02 10.36
N ARG A 700 39.97 -1.83 9.92
CA ARG A 700 40.11 -3.28 10.16
C ARG A 700 41.26 -3.56 11.14
N GLY A 701 41.05 -4.40 12.16
CA GLY A 701 42.09 -4.78 13.15
C GLY A 701 41.56 -5.26 14.52
N GLU A 702 42.43 -5.88 15.36
CA GLU A 702 42.08 -6.44 16.68
C GLU A 702 42.06 -5.41 17.83
N SER A 703 41.12 -5.65 18.78
CA SER A 703 40.69 -5.01 20.05
C SER A 703 40.68 -3.46 20.22
N PRO A 704 39.59 -2.84 20.74
CA PRO A 704 39.30 -1.41 20.59
C PRO A 704 39.55 -0.52 21.83
N LEU A 705 39.84 -1.05 23.03
CA LEU A 705 39.86 -0.20 24.24
C LEU A 705 41.06 0.76 24.26
N ASP A 706 42.26 0.28 23.92
CA ASP A 706 43.50 1.05 24.13
C ASP A 706 43.65 2.28 23.20
N ARG A 707 42.90 2.34 22.10
CA ARG A 707 42.96 3.45 21.14
C ARG A 707 41.66 4.23 21.02
N PHE A 708 40.56 3.76 21.63
CA PHE A 708 39.30 4.48 21.58
C PHE A 708 39.38 5.80 22.35
N GLU A 709 39.99 5.78 23.55
CA GLU A 709 40.21 7.00 24.33
C GLU A 709 41.08 8.00 23.55
N SER A 710 42.21 7.56 22.99
CA SER A 710 43.05 8.45 22.16
C SER A 710 42.34 8.98 20.91
N LEU A 711 41.48 8.17 20.27
CA LEU A 711 40.67 8.64 19.15
C LEU A 711 39.62 9.65 19.61
N LEU A 712 38.97 9.38 20.75
CA LEU A 712 37.97 10.24 21.33
C LEU A 712 38.58 11.59 21.69
N ASP A 713 39.70 11.60 22.41
CA ASP A 713 40.42 12.81 22.81
C ASP A 713 40.84 13.63 21.59
N LEU A 714 41.49 12.99 20.60
CA LEU A 714 41.92 13.69 19.39
C LEU A 714 40.73 14.19 18.55
N ALA A 715 39.64 13.42 18.50
CA ALA A 715 38.44 13.85 17.79
C ALA A 715 37.80 15.06 18.48
N LEU A 716 37.66 15.06 19.80
CA LEU A 716 37.10 16.16 20.58
C LEU A 716 37.99 17.41 20.48
N GLU A 717 39.31 17.26 20.60
CA GLU A 717 40.30 18.34 20.44
C GLU A 717 40.17 19.04 19.07
N HIS A 718 39.88 18.27 18.02
CA HIS A 718 39.72 18.79 16.66
C HIS A 718 38.28 19.12 16.24
N GLY A 719 37.36 19.21 17.21
CA GLY A 719 36.02 19.76 17.02
C GLY A 719 34.92 18.75 16.74
N ALA A 720 35.13 17.48 17.10
CA ALA A 720 34.01 16.55 17.24
C ALA A 720 33.14 16.95 18.45
N THR A 721 31.84 16.86 18.28
CA THR A 721 30.82 17.12 19.31
C THR A 721 30.34 15.85 19.99
N ASP A 722 30.47 14.71 19.30
CA ASP A 722 30.00 13.39 19.74
C ASP A 722 30.73 12.32 18.90
N VAL A 723 30.99 11.17 19.50
CA VAL A 723 31.70 10.03 18.89
C VAL A 723 30.95 8.75 19.26
N ARG A 724 30.60 7.93 18.27
CA ARG A 724 29.87 6.67 18.46
C ARG A 724 30.56 5.52 17.77
N GLN A 725 30.57 4.35 18.40
CA GLN A 725 30.97 3.12 17.73
C GLN A 725 29.74 2.36 17.21
N GLU A 726 29.73 2.05 15.92
CA GLU A 726 28.63 1.40 15.22
C GLU A 726 29.09 0.11 14.52
N THR A 727 28.11 -0.73 14.18
CA THR A 727 28.37 -1.94 13.39
C THR A 727 28.58 -1.60 11.92
N PHE A 728 29.70 -2.04 11.34
CA PHE A 728 29.93 -1.90 9.90
C PHE A 728 29.20 -2.99 9.11
N ARG A 729 28.38 -2.56 8.15
CA ARG A 729 27.75 -3.41 7.12
C ARG A 729 28.24 -2.95 5.75
N PRO A 730 29.03 -3.74 5.01
CA PRO A 730 29.53 -3.35 3.70
C PRO A 730 28.43 -3.42 2.64
N GLU A 731 28.44 -2.44 1.72
CA GLU A 731 27.54 -2.36 0.56
C GLU A 731 27.99 -3.32 -0.56
N THR A 732 28.08 -4.62 -0.26
CA THR A 732 28.60 -5.66 -1.18
C THR A 732 27.92 -5.61 -2.55
N PHE A 733 26.60 -5.45 -2.58
CA PHE A 733 25.82 -5.37 -3.82
C PHE A 733 26.22 -4.19 -4.73
N ARG A 734 26.68 -3.08 -4.14
CA ARG A 734 27.03 -1.86 -4.86
C ARG A 734 28.42 -1.95 -5.50
N TYR A 735 29.30 -2.78 -4.95
CA TYR A 735 30.72 -2.83 -5.29
C TYR A 735 31.18 -4.21 -5.79
N GLY A 736 30.31 -4.92 -6.50
CA GLY A 736 30.69 -6.13 -7.24
C GLY A 736 30.48 -7.46 -6.52
N GLY A 737 29.84 -7.46 -5.35
CA GLY A 737 29.58 -8.66 -4.55
C GLY A 737 30.61 -8.90 -3.45
N ALA A 738 30.51 -10.04 -2.78
CA ALA A 738 31.41 -10.40 -1.67
C ALA A 738 32.86 -10.57 -2.13
N ASP A 739 33.07 -11.19 -3.31
CA ASP A 739 34.40 -11.49 -3.84
C ASP A 739 35.18 -10.23 -4.26
N ALA A 740 34.47 -9.18 -4.70
CA ALA A 740 35.06 -7.91 -5.13
C ALA A 740 35.19 -6.88 -3.99
N LEU A 741 34.61 -7.15 -2.82
CA LEU A 741 34.54 -6.18 -1.72
C LEU A 741 35.93 -5.74 -1.26
N ASP A 742 36.86 -6.68 -1.07
CA ASP A 742 38.22 -6.36 -0.60
C ASP A 742 38.98 -5.49 -1.62
N ALA A 743 38.79 -5.73 -2.92
CA ALA A 743 39.36 -4.89 -3.96
C ALA A 743 38.75 -3.47 -3.93
N ALA A 744 37.43 -3.36 -3.74
CA ALA A 744 36.76 -2.06 -3.60
C ALA A 744 37.22 -1.28 -2.35
N LEU A 745 37.44 -1.97 -1.23
CA LEU A 745 37.94 -1.37 0.01
C LEU A 745 39.36 -0.82 -0.14
N ARG A 746 40.22 -1.48 -0.93
CA ARG A 746 41.55 -0.94 -1.27
C ARG A 746 41.46 0.34 -2.10
N VAL A 747 40.54 0.41 -3.07
CA VAL A 747 40.24 1.66 -3.79
C VAL A 747 39.76 2.74 -2.84
N PHE A 748 38.90 2.42 -1.87
CA PHE A 748 38.42 3.39 -0.86
C PHE A 748 39.51 3.88 0.07
N THR A 749 40.46 3.03 0.44
CA THR A 749 41.62 3.42 1.25
C THR A 749 42.46 4.42 0.47
N TRP A 750 42.83 4.08 -0.77
CA TRP A 750 43.60 4.96 -1.65
C TRP A 750 42.90 6.31 -1.87
N ASP A 751 41.59 6.27 -2.13
CA ASP A 751 40.80 7.47 -2.38
C ASP A 751 40.67 8.36 -1.13
N SER A 752 40.54 7.75 0.05
CA SER A 752 40.56 8.45 1.33
C SER A 752 41.90 9.13 1.57
N ASP A 753 43.01 8.41 1.36
CA ASP A 753 44.36 8.92 1.53
C ASP A 753 44.69 10.06 0.56
N SER A 754 44.34 9.89 -0.72
CA SER A 754 44.46 10.92 -1.76
C SER A 754 43.68 12.21 -1.42
N ALA A 755 42.47 12.06 -0.85
CA ALA A 755 41.67 13.19 -0.42
C ALA A 755 42.32 13.95 0.75
N LEU A 756 42.87 13.23 1.74
CA LEU A 756 43.59 13.86 2.87
C LEU A 756 44.85 14.59 2.40
N GLY A 757 45.62 14.01 1.48
CA GLY A 757 46.78 14.68 0.87
C GLY A 757 46.41 15.99 0.16
N SER A 758 45.27 16.02 -0.52
CA SER A 758 44.75 17.22 -1.18
C SER A 758 44.39 18.33 -0.18
N TRP A 759 43.88 17.96 1.01
CA TRP A 759 43.58 18.92 2.07
C TRP A 759 44.82 19.39 2.83
N GLY A 760 45.76 18.50 3.12
CA GLY A 760 47.04 18.85 3.75
C GLY A 760 47.85 19.85 2.92
N ALA A 761 47.70 19.81 1.59
CA ALA A 761 48.33 20.76 0.67
C ALA A 761 47.61 22.13 0.57
N GLY A 762 46.54 22.37 1.33
CA GLY A 762 45.86 23.67 1.37
C GLY A 762 45.20 24.10 0.06
N ARG A 763 44.68 23.14 -0.74
CA ARG A 763 44.10 23.44 -2.06
C ARG A 763 42.87 24.36 -1.97
N GLU A 764 42.85 25.40 -2.81
CA GLU A 764 41.68 26.28 -2.98
C GLU A 764 40.43 25.50 -3.45
N PRO A 765 39.19 25.91 -3.06
CA PRO A 765 37.97 25.15 -3.31
C PRO A 765 37.71 24.80 -4.78
N GLU A 766 37.99 25.73 -5.70
CA GLU A 766 37.81 25.49 -7.14
C GLU A 766 38.84 24.50 -7.70
N ARG A 767 40.07 24.52 -7.17
CA ARG A 767 41.11 23.57 -7.56
C ARG A 767 40.73 22.16 -7.13
N LEU A 768 40.20 22.03 -5.92
CA LEU A 768 39.70 20.75 -5.37
C LEU A 768 38.53 20.18 -6.20
N LEU A 769 37.63 21.04 -6.70
CA LEU A 769 36.54 20.61 -7.62
C LEU A 769 37.09 20.03 -8.93
N ILE A 770 38.09 20.69 -9.52
CA ILE A 770 38.72 20.24 -10.77
C ILE A 770 39.48 18.92 -10.55
N GLU A 771 40.27 18.82 -9.48
CA GLU A 771 41.00 17.59 -9.12
C GLU A 771 40.03 16.44 -8.83
N THR A 772 38.91 16.71 -8.16
CA THR A 772 37.85 15.70 -7.97
C THR A 772 37.27 15.24 -9.31
N GLY A 773 37.01 16.17 -10.24
CA GLY A 773 36.58 15.85 -11.60
C GLY A 773 37.60 14.97 -12.35
N ALA A 774 38.90 15.20 -12.15
CA ALA A 774 39.96 14.39 -12.76
C ALA A 774 40.01 12.95 -12.21
N VAL A 775 39.81 12.77 -10.90
CA VAL A 775 39.69 11.44 -10.28
C VAL A 775 38.43 10.72 -10.80
N MET A 776 37.29 11.41 -10.88
CA MET A 776 36.05 10.85 -11.43
C MET A 776 36.22 10.44 -12.91
N ALA A 777 36.92 11.26 -13.71
CA ALA A 777 37.25 10.94 -15.10
C ALA A 777 38.12 9.69 -15.18
N ALA A 778 39.15 9.56 -14.33
CA ALA A 778 39.99 8.37 -14.26
C ALA A 778 39.18 7.10 -13.93
N TYR A 779 38.27 7.16 -12.94
CA TYR A 779 37.39 6.02 -12.61
C TYR A 779 36.52 5.62 -13.79
N LEU A 780 35.88 6.58 -14.45
CA LEU A 780 34.99 6.32 -15.59
C LEU A 780 35.75 5.78 -16.80
N GLU A 781 36.93 6.33 -17.09
CA GLU A 781 37.80 5.86 -18.17
C GLU A 781 38.25 4.41 -17.95
N LEU A 782 38.72 4.09 -16.74
CA LEU A 782 39.26 2.76 -16.43
C LEU A 782 38.15 1.69 -16.34
N LEU A 783 36.95 2.07 -15.90
CA LEU A 783 35.84 1.12 -15.71
C LEU A 783 34.93 0.98 -16.94
N LEU A 784 34.70 2.06 -17.69
CA LEU A 784 33.74 2.08 -18.81
C LEU A 784 34.37 2.46 -20.16
N GLY A 785 35.58 3.01 -20.16
CA GLY A 785 36.14 3.70 -21.32
C GLY A 785 35.67 5.15 -21.46
N ARG A 786 36.40 5.95 -22.25
CA ARG A 786 36.23 7.41 -22.32
C ARG A 786 34.85 7.84 -22.83
N ALA A 787 34.36 7.22 -23.90
CA ALA A 787 33.09 7.58 -24.53
C ALA A 787 31.87 7.26 -23.64
N ALA A 788 31.81 6.03 -23.10
CA ALA A 788 30.75 5.60 -22.20
C ALA A 788 30.79 6.36 -20.86
N GLY A 789 31.99 6.64 -20.34
CA GLY A 789 32.19 7.49 -19.17
C GLY A 789 31.64 8.90 -19.36
N ALA A 790 31.93 9.54 -20.49
CA ALA A 790 31.41 10.87 -20.80
C ALA A 790 29.89 10.88 -20.99
N ALA A 791 29.31 9.81 -21.56
CA ALA A 791 27.86 9.65 -21.64
C ALA A 791 27.20 9.53 -20.25
N ALA A 792 27.79 8.75 -19.34
CA ALA A 792 27.27 8.57 -17.98
C ALA A 792 27.21 9.89 -17.16
N CYS A 793 28.16 10.82 -17.39
CA CYS A 793 28.13 12.14 -16.77
C CYS A 793 27.08 13.09 -17.37
N ARG A 794 26.79 12.99 -18.67
CA ARG A 794 25.84 13.89 -19.37
C ARG A 794 24.41 13.77 -18.88
N GLU A 795 24.00 12.57 -18.48
CA GLU A 795 22.63 12.32 -18.04
C GLU A 795 22.32 13.01 -16.69
N ARG A 796 23.33 13.20 -15.83
CA ARG A 796 23.19 13.74 -14.47
C ARG A 796 23.60 15.20 -14.29
N SER A 797 24.32 15.79 -15.26
CA SER A 797 24.88 17.15 -15.19
C SER A 797 23.91 18.28 -15.58
N ARG A 798 22.67 17.98 -16.00
CA ARG A 798 21.67 18.95 -16.48
C ARG A 798 20.98 19.81 -15.40
N ARG A 799 21.55 19.96 -14.20
CA ARG A 799 20.96 20.82 -13.15
C ARG A 799 21.22 22.30 -13.44
N THR A 800 20.15 23.07 -13.61
CA THR A 800 20.17 24.51 -13.95
C THR A 800 20.84 25.39 -12.90
N GLU A 801 20.74 25.03 -11.62
CA GLU A 801 21.23 25.85 -10.48
C GLU A 801 22.76 26.05 -10.47
N VAL A 802 23.56 25.09 -10.97
CA VAL A 802 25.03 25.14 -10.92
C VAL A 802 25.69 25.51 -12.27
N ALA A 803 24.88 25.81 -13.29
CA ALA A 803 25.36 26.12 -14.64
C ALA A 803 26.34 27.31 -14.73
N PRO A 804 26.20 28.40 -13.94
CA PRO A 804 27.19 29.49 -13.95
C PRO A 804 28.58 29.06 -13.46
N LEU A 805 28.63 28.26 -12.38
CA LEU A 805 29.88 27.76 -11.81
C LEU A 805 30.58 26.80 -12.77
N ILE A 806 29.83 25.90 -13.42
CA ILE A 806 30.36 25.00 -14.45
C ILE A 806 30.99 25.81 -15.59
N ARG A 807 30.31 26.86 -16.08
CA ARG A 807 30.85 27.73 -17.13
C ARG A 807 32.14 28.41 -16.72
N ARG A 808 32.19 28.98 -15.51
CA ARG A 808 33.39 29.62 -14.96
C ARG A 808 34.57 28.65 -14.86
N LEU A 809 34.36 27.44 -14.33
CA LEU A 809 35.44 26.46 -14.17
C LEU A 809 35.91 25.88 -15.51
N ARG A 810 35.00 25.71 -16.48
CA ARG A 810 35.37 25.33 -17.86
C ARG A 810 36.21 26.37 -18.58
N ALA A 811 36.16 27.64 -18.17
CA ALA A 811 37.01 28.70 -18.72
C ALA A 811 38.49 28.58 -18.28
N ARG A 812 38.81 27.77 -17.26
CA ARG A 812 40.20 27.41 -16.91
C ARG A 812 40.74 26.31 -17.81
N GLN A 813 40.77 26.59 -19.12
CA GLN A 813 41.15 25.63 -20.16
C GLN A 813 42.57 25.11 -20.01
N ASP A 814 43.52 25.97 -19.65
CA ASP A 814 44.93 25.64 -19.41
C ASP A 814 45.10 24.51 -18.38
N LEU A 815 44.38 24.60 -17.26
CA LEU A 815 44.43 23.61 -16.20
C LEU A 815 43.69 22.32 -16.59
N LEU A 816 42.54 22.43 -17.24
CA LEU A 816 41.77 21.28 -17.70
C LEU A 816 42.49 20.52 -18.82
N GLU A 817 43.20 21.20 -19.70
CA GLU A 817 44.01 20.59 -20.76
C GLU A 817 45.22 19.86 -20.18
N ARG A 818 45.92 20.47 -19.22
CA ARG A 818 47.01 19.81 -18.49
C ARG A 818 46.55 18.53 -17.80
N LEU A 819 45.53 18.62 -16.94
CA LEU A 819 44.97 17.47 -16.23
C LEU A 819 44.28 16.46 -17.17
N GLY A 820 43.81 16.94 -18.32
CA GLY A 820 43.30 16.11 -19.41
C GLY A 820 44.40 15.26 -20.02
N ARG A 821 45.63 15.76 -20.15
CA ARG A 821 46.78 15.01 -20.69
C ARG A 821 47.43 14.09 -19.65
N ASP A 822 47.29 14.38 -18.37
CA ASP A 822 47.84 13.54 -17.30
C ASP A 822 47.17 12.16 -17.28
N ALA A 823 48.01 11.12 -17.34
CA ALA A 823 47.57 9.74 -17.15
C ALA A 823 47.06 9.53 -15.71
N PRO A 824 46.07 8.63 -15.49
CA PRO A 824 45.68 8.23 -14.14
C PRO A 824 46.90 7.72 -13.35
N PRO A 825 46.98 7.97 -12.03
CA PRO A 825 48.05 7.43 -11.20
C PRO A 825 48.13 5.90 -11.32
N GLN A 826 49.35 5.37 -11.52
CA GLN A 826 49.56 3.92 -11.75
C GLN A 826 48.97 3.04 -10.64
N ALA A 827 49.14 3.45 -9.38
CA ALA A 827 48.54 2.74 -8.24
C ALA A 827 47.00 2.63 -8.34
N LEU A 828 46.33 3.67 -8.82
CA LEU A 828 44.88 3.64 -9.02
C LEU A 828 44.49 2.70 -10.17
N VAL A 829 45.29 2.68 -11.25
CA VAL A 829 45.09 1.78 -12.38
C VAL A 829 45.12 0.32 -11.92
N GLU A 830 46.11 -0.05 -11.11
CA GLU A 830 46.26 -1.40 -10.57
C GLU A 830 45.09 -1.80 -9.66
N LEU A 831 44.67 -0.90 -8.77
CA LEU A 831 43.54 -1.15 -7.86
C LEU A 831 42.21 -1.35 -8.60
N LEU A 832 41.91 -0.51 -9.60
CA LEU A 832 40.68 -0.64 -10.39
C LEU A 832 40.72 -1.84 -11.33
N ARG A 833 41.89 -2.23 -11.84
CA ARG A 833 42.05 -3.50 -12.59
C ARG A 833 41.73 -4.69 -11.69
N ALA A 834 42.33 -4.77 -10.51
CA ALA A 834 42.06 -5.85 -9.56
C ALA A 834 40.56 -5.95 -9.20
N TRP A 835 39.88 -4.81 -9.01
CA TRP A 835 38.43 -4.81 -8.79
C TRP A 835 37.64 -5.26 -10.02
N ARG A 836 38.01 -4.81 -11.22
CA ARG A 836 37.35 -5.19 -12.48
C ARG A 836 37.53 -6.68 -12.79
N ASP A 837 38.70 -7.24 -12.50
CA ASP A 837 38.98 -8.66 -12.69
C ASP A 837 38.13 -9.53 -11.75
N ALA A 838 37.85 -9.05 -10.53
CA ALA A 838 36.89 -9.68 -9.61
C ALA A 838 35.42 -9.43 -10.01
N THR A 839 35.15 -8.53 -10.96
CA THR A 839 33.80 -8.07 -11.32
C THR A 839 33.60 -7.93 -12.84
N PRO A 840 33.70 -9.01 -13.63
CA PRO A 840 33.71 -8.94 -15.10
C PRO A 840 32.42 -8.36 -15.72
N ASN A 841 31.31 -8.36 -14.97
CA ASN A 841 30.00 -7.84 -15.40
C ASN A 841 29.67 -6.44 -14.84
N ALA A 842 30.66 -5.68 -14.35
CA ALA A 842 30.46 -4.33 -13.83
C ALA A 842 29.98 -3.37 -14.94
N GLY A 843 29.01 -2.51 -14.61
CA GLY A 843 28.44 -1.55 -15.56
C GLY A 843 28.56 -0.09 -15.10
N PRO A 844 27.84 0.83 -15.77
CA PRO A 844 27.88 2.26 -15.44
C PRO A 844 27.47 2.60 -14.00
N ARG A 845 26.63 1.76 -13.37
CA ARG A 845 26.13 1.98 -12.01
C ARG A 845 27.24 1.83 -10.95
N GLU A 846 28.05 0.79 -11.06
CA GLU A 846 29.18 0.53 -10.18
C GLU A 846 30.25 1.63 -10.34
N ALA A 847 30.57 2.00 -11.59
CA ALA A 847 31.51 3.09 -11.88
C ALA A 847 31.04 4.43 -11.29
N LEU A 848 29.76 4.77 -11.45
CA LEU A 848 29.17 5.97 -10.85
C LEU A 848 29.22 5.93 -9.31
N SER A 849 29.13 4.75 -8.70
CA SER A 849 29.27 4.60 -7.24
C SER A 849 30.67 4.97 -6.76
N PHE A 850 31.72 4.53 -7.45
CA PHE A 850 33.09 4.98 -7.15
C PHE A 850 33.23 6.50 -7.32
N THR A 851 32.68 7.08 -8.39
CA THR A 851 32.75 8.54 -8.59
C THR A 851 32.02 9.31 -7.50
N HIS A 852 30.86 8.82 -7.05
CA HIS A 852 30.11 9.41 -5.94
C HIS A 852 30.92 9.40 -4.64
N MET A 853 31.60 8.28 -4.35
CA MET A 853 32.47 8.18 -3.18
C MET A 853 33.68 9.13 -3.27
N ALA A 854 34.26 9.30 -4.46
CA ALA A 854 35.37 10.24 -4.69
C ALA A 854 34.98 11.69 -4.40
N ALA A 855 33.77 12.07 -4.86
CA ALA A 855 33.19 13.38 -4.59
C ALA A 855 32.82 13.55 -3.11
N ASN A 856 32.21 12.54 -2.49
CA ASN A 856 31.84 12.53 -1.09
C ASN A 856 33.06 12.81 -0.19
N ARG A 857 34.17 12.10 -0.42
CA ARG A 857 35.37 12.24 0.41
C ARG A 857 35.98 13.63 0.30
N ARG A 858 36.23 14.11 -0.92
CA ARG A 858 36.92 15.40 -1.17
C ARG A 858 36.04 16.62 -0.90
N LEU A 859 34.78 16.58 -1.36
CA LEU A 859 33.90 17.75 -1.39
C LEU A 859 32.91 17.76 -0.22
N GLY A 860 32.48 16.59 0.24
CA GLY A 860 31.44 16.44 1.27
C GLY A 860 30.04 16.38 0.68
N SER A 861 29.03 16.66 1.50
CA SER A 861 27.61 16.54 1.15
C SER A 861 26.97 17.83 0.61
N ARG A 862 27.76 18.84 0.23
CA ARG A 862 27.22 20.11 -0.29
C ARG A 862 26.45 19.90 -1.59
N ARG A 863 25.19 20.37 -1.63
CA ARG A 863 24.32 20.28 -2.80
C ARG A 863 25.01 20.85 -4.05
N GLY A 864 24.98 20.08 -5.13
CA GLY A 864 25.41 20.52 -6.47
C GLY A 864 26.90 20.41 -6.76
N GLN A 865 27.78 20.26 -5.75
CA GLN A 865 29.23 20.14 -5.99
C GLN A 865 29.62 18.85 -6.72
N GLU A 866 28.96 17.73 -6.42
CA GLU A 866 29.13 16.48 -7.17
C GLU A 866 28.74 16.66 -8.65
N SER A 867 27.63 17.36 -8.92
CA SER A 867 27.20 17.64 -10.30
C SER A 867 28.20 18.50 -11.06
N VAL A 868 28.85 19.46 -10.39
CA VAL A 868 29.94 20.25 -10.97
C VAL A 868 31.13 19.36 -11.29
N ALA A 869 31.57 18.51 -10.36
CA ALA A 869 32.68 17.59 -10.58
C ALA A 869 32.40 16.58 -11.72
N GLN A 870 31.16 16.08 -11.85
CA GLN A 870 30.73 15.25 -12.98
C GLN A 870 30.82 15.99 -14.32
N ALA A 871 30.40 17.26 -14.37
CA ALA A 871 30.49 18.08 -15.58
C ALA A 871 31.96 18.38 -15.98
N LEU A 872 32.86 18.50 -15.01
CA LEU A 872 34.30 18.64 -15.23
C LEU A 872 34.90 17.31 -15.70
N ALA A 873 34.52 16.18 -15.10
CA ALA A 873 34.94 14.85 -15.53
C ALA A 873 34.57 14.59 -17.00
N GLU A 874 33.34 14.94 -17.41
CA GLU A 874 32.92 14.87 -18.81
C GLU A 874 33.85 15.69 -19.72
N THR A 875 34.21 16.90 -19.31
CA THR A 875 35.08 17.81 -20.07
C THR A 875 36.49 17.22 -20.23
N LEU A 876 37.03 16.64 -19.16
CA LEU A 876 38.35 16.00 -19.16
C LEU A 876 38.38 14.74 -20.04
N LEU A 877 37.33 13.91 -19.98
CA LEU A 877 37.20 12.75 -20.87
C LEU A 877 37.13 13.17 -22.34
N GLN A 878 36.40 14.24 -22.65
CA GLN A 878 36.38 14.82 -24.01
C GLN A 878 37.74 15.33 -24.45
N ALA A 879 38.49 16.00 -23.58
CA ALA A 879 39.85 16.45 -23.88
C ALA A 879 40.79 15.27 -24.16
N ARG A 880 40.72 14.20 -23.36
CA ARG A 880 41.49 12.95 -23.55
C ARG A 880 41.23 12.29 -24.89
N MET A 881 39.96 12.19 -25.31
CA MET A 881 39.58 11.66 -26.61
C MET A 881 40.13 12.50 -27.78
N ARG A 882 40.24 13.82 -27.62
CA ARG A 882 40.81 14.71 -28.65
C ARG A 882 42.33 14.63 -28.75
N ALA A 883 43.00 14.22 -27.66
CA ALA A 883 44.45 14.15 -27.56
C ALA A 883 45.05 12.82 -28.04
N GLU A 884 44.23 11.84 -28.42
CA GLU A 884 44.71 10.58 -29.02
C GLU A 884 45.30 10.83 -30.42
N PRO A 885 46.55 10.42 -30.69
CA PRO A 885 47.08 10.43 -32.04
C PRO A 885 46.26 9.45 -32.91
N GLN A 886 45.93 9.86 -34.14
CA GLN A 886 45.20 9.06 -35.14
C GLN A 886 45.99 7.83 -35.66
N SER A 887 46.76 7.13 -34.82
CA SER A 887 47.53 5.95 -35.20
C SER A 887 46.92 4.67 -34.63
N SER A 888 45.76 4.28 -35.17
CA SER A 888 45.31 2.89 -35.41
C SER A 888 43.80 2.92 -35.68
N ARG A 889 43.46 3.18 -36.95
CA ARG A 889 42.20 2.73 -37.54
C ARG A 889 42.43 1.41 -38.23
#